data_AF-A0A5A8DRH2-F1
#
_entry.id   AF-A0A5A8DRH2-F1
#
_cell.length_a   1.000
_cell.length_b   1.000
_cell.length_c   1.000
_cell.angle_alpha   90.00
_cell.angle_beta   90.00
_cell.angle_gamma   90.00
#
_symmetry.space_group_name_H-M   'P 1'
#
loop_
_entity.id
_entity.type
_entity.pdbx_description
1 polymer ?
#
loop_
_entity_poly.entity_id
_entity_poly.type
_entity_poly.pdbx_seq_one_letter_code
_entity_poly.pdbx_strand_id
1 'polypeptide(L)'
;MGSWRPQPGSSEMVSFYLYIPAIVFAVWQFTERSRMERHARLQQRLQQVPQCIPRSMPVFAGLVAASFVFRALWFFARGTDILGTQDPGASSCRSGLHCAEQILASFFNRLGQTIFFAAFAIIASFLRKWGQSLEQEGARISERDCVDLSFMLLSFYQALLQVGILLLFLFFDVGEDADGYESFYLYSVVFSNVALALAVSLSGCSLVSRLGALLHHRARDARFRVAVIQWTVSVLLLLKSFLFVMRPLFGIVLTGEVGAVAYPWFFYTVPELVSGCLVLALTSPHGKDGTRDDGDDPKGCRRQVVACLAACLPTCCIECGFAPASMPSPASRAEEAKQSLRQRVVLSLRRRLLGAENKRFRDAAALVLDRPETVYLRDESAFLLGIINLMVTEAVVLTNPQGFWLWFLLWLPTLLLIRLWTYSRKGWQMFLLDFCYAANLLMVTALLTGSPVVFWAAFAVACGPVATAIVAWRNSLVFHDIDKTTTVVIHAFPALVAFCTRWFGLGPNGVPFCDSAWGPRVELMRRVWPKSAWEAAVADPGTPCEPIPSALELWVLGMVTYAVWQALYLLLTEVPWLLGSWLEGHDEVETSMRWLVRSKTGLLHRAARAVCEAVGFLGKEEELNSREIKTKFIFVSAQLIFTGITLLPGVMAAHWFEGCTTWLLLLLVGAAANGAQYYVQVFARRYAKSVEEKWAQTVEKAAQIAAEAAAESQVHDAHPRAEVTAAS
;
A
#
# COMPACT_ATOMS: atom_id res chain seq x y z
N MET A 1 6.91 -29.36 27.53
CA MET A 1 6.42 -28.57 26.38
C MET A 1 7.58 -28.42 25.41
N GLY A 2 7.49 -29.07 24.24
CA GLY A 2 8.54 -29.04 23.22
C GLY A 2 8.80 -27.62 22.73
N SER A 3 10.06 -27.34 22.39
CA SER A 3 10.52 -26.02 21.95
C SER A 3 9.88 -25.62 20.62
N TRP A 4 9.01 -24.63 20.66
CA TRP A 4 8.43 -23.90 19.52
C TRP A 4 9.45 -23.02 18.79
N ARG A 5 10.61 -23.56 18.41
CA ARG A 5 11.59 -22.83 17.61
C ARG A 5 11.44 -23.24 16.16
N PRO A 6 11.07 -22.33 15.23
CA PRO A 6 11.19 -22.62 13.81
C PRO A 6 12.63 -23.02 13.54
N GLN A 7 12.85 -24.17 12.87
CA GLN A 7 14.18 -24.53 12.41
C GLN A 7 14.46 -23.72 11.15
N PRO A 8 15.32 -22.67 11.20
CA PRO A 8 15.50 -21.75 10.07
C PRO A 8 16.11 -22.40 8.81
N GLY A 9 16.44 -23.70 8.86
CA GLY A 9 16.94 -24.48 7.74
C GLY A 9 15.96 -25.52 7.16
N SER A 10 14.71 -25.61 7.64
CA SER A 10 13.75 -26.56 7.04
C SER A 10 13.36 -26.10 5.64
N SER A 11 13.20 -27.07 4.73
CA SER A 11 12.77 -26.87 3.35
C SER A 11 11.48 -26.05 3.22
N GLU A 12 10.56 -26.23 4.16
CA GLU A 12 9.29 -25.52 4.27
C GLU A 12 9.50 -24.03 4.59
N MET A 13 10.41 -23.71 5.50
CA MET A 13 10.74 -22.32 5.83
C MET A 13 11.45 -21.64 4.66
N VAL A 14 12.33 -22.35 3.95
CA VAL A 14 12.95 -21.83 2.71
C VAL A 14 11.89 -21.52 1.66
N SER A 15 10.94 -22.43 1.44
CA SER A 15 9.79 -22.18 0.57
C SER A 15 9.00 -20.94 0.99
N PHE A 16 8.67 -20.81 2.28
CA PHE A 16 8.01 -19.60 2.81
C PHE A 16 8.76 -18.31 2.44
N TYR A 17 10.07 -18.27 2.67
CA TYR A 17 10.89 -17.10 2.34
C TYR A 17 10.95 -16.80 0.84
N LEU A 18 10.91 -17.82 -0.03
CA LEU A 18 10.86 -17.63 -1.48
C LEU A 18 9.54 -17.04 -1.96
N TYR A 19 8.42 -17.36 -1.32
CA TYR A 19 7.12 -16.78 -1.68
C TYR A 19 7.04 -15.28 -1.34
N ILE A 20 7.76 -14.77 -0.34
CA ILE A 20 7.72 -13.34 0.04
C ILE A 20 8.09 -12.40 -1.12
N PRO A 21 9.27 -12.51 -1.77
CA PRO A 21 9.61 -11.65 -2.91
C PRO A 21 8.69 -11.88 -4.11
N ALA A 22 8.18 -13.11 -4.30
CA ALA A 22 7.22 -13.41 -5.36
C ALA A 22 5.85 -12.72 -5.13
N ILE A 23 5.39 -12.65 -3.88
CA ILE A 23 4.19 -11.88 -3.49
C ILE A 23 4.41 -10.40 -3.79
N VAL A 24 5.54 -9.84 -3.38
CA VAL A 24 5.88 -8.43 -3.65
C VAL A 24 5.87 -8.15 -5.15
N PHE A 25 6.49 -9.03 -5.94
CA PHE A 25 6.51 -8.92 -7.40
C PHE A 25 5.10 -9.00 -8.01
N ALA A 26 4.26 -9.93 -7.56
CA ALA A 26 2.89 -10.10 -8.05
C ALA A 26 1.98 -8.92 -7.68
N VAL A 27 2.09 -8.41 -6.45
CA VAL A 27 1.36 -7.21 -5.99
C VAL A 27 1.82 -5.99 -6.78
N TRP A 28 3.12 -5.83 -7.00
CA TRP A 28 3.64 -4.74 -7.83
C TRP A 28 3.04 -4.79 -9.25
N GLN A 29 3.08 -5.96 -9.91
CA GLN A 29 2.47 -6.16 -11.23
C GLN A 29 0.96 -5.88 -11.24
N PHE A 30 0.23 -6.32 -10.20
CA PHE A 30 -1.19 -6.01 -10.05
C PHE A 30 -1.43 -4.50 -10.01
N THR A 31 -0.69 -3.79 -9.15
CA THR A 31 -0.85 -2.34 -8.99
C THR A 31 -0.52 -1.56 -10.27
N GLU A 32 0.55 -1.91 -10.97
CA GLU A 32 0.92 -1.28 -12.24
C GLU A 32 -0.11 -1.55 -13.33
N ARG A 33 -0.56 -2.80 -13.48
CA ARG A 33 -1.59 -3.14 -14.49
C ARG A 33 -2.92 -2.46 -14.19
N SER A 34 -3.36 -2.42 -12.94
CA SER A 34 -4.57 -1.69 -12.53
C SER A 34 -4.42 -0.17 -12.69
N ARG A 35 -3.21 0.37 -12.58
CA ARG A 35 -2.93 1.77 -12.88
C ARG A 35 -3.04 2.03 -14.39
N MET A 36 -2.44 1.20 -15.22
CA MET A 36 -2.49 1.34 -16.68
C MET A 36 -3.92 1.18 -17.21
N GLU A 37 -4.66 0.20 -16.70
CA GLU A 37 -6.07 0.00 -17.05
C GLU A 37 -6.93 1.23 -16.73
N ARG A 38 -6.74 1.84 -15.55
CA ARG A 38 -7.45 3.08 -15.18
C ARG A 38 -7.12 4.24 -16.11
N HIS A 39 -5.85 4.41 -16.49
CA HIS A 39 -5.47 5.44 -17.47
C HIS A 39 -6.06 5.17 -18.85
N ALA A 40 -6.02 3.91 -19.32
CA ALA A 40 -6.63 3.52 -20.59
C ALA A 40 -8.14 3.79 -20.61
N ARG A 41 -8.86 3.51 -19.51
CA ARG A 41 -10.30 3.82 -19.39
C ARG A 41 -10.59 5.32 -19.38
N LEU A 42 -9.74 6.12 -18.71
CA LEU A 42 -9.87 7.58 -18.71
C LEU A 42 -9.65 8.14 -20.11
N GLN A 43 -8.64 7.66 -20.84
CA GLN A 43 -8.39 8.04 -22.23
C GLN A 43 -9.51 7.58 -23.17
N GLN A 44 -10.06 6.38 -22.98
CA GLN A 44 -11.23 5.90 -23.73
C GLN A 44 -12.43 6.84 -23.56
N ARG A 45 -12.70 7.32 -22.33
CA ARG A 45 -13.78 8.27 -22.05
C ARG A 45 -13.53 9.66 -22.66
N LEU A 46 -12.28 10.09 -22.72
CA LEU A 46 -11.91 11.43 -23.21
C LEU A 46 -11.71 11.49 -24.73
N GLN A 47 -11.31 10.39 -25.38
CA GLN A 47 -10.84 10.40 -26.77
C GLN A 47 -11.49 9.32 -27.67
N GLN A 48 -12.48 8.56 -27.18
CA GLN A 48 -13.14 7.47 -27.93
C GLN A 48 -12.18 6.43 -28.54
N VAL A 49 -10.97 6.28 -28.00
CA VAL A 49 -9.96 5.31 -28.49
C VAL A 49 -10.30 3.91 -27.97
N PRO A 50 -10.18 2.84 -28.78
CA PRO A 50 -10.42 1.47 -28.32
C PRO A 50 -9.50 1.05 -27.17
N GLN A 51 -10.06 0.22 -26.28
CA GLN A 51 -9.44 -0.21 -25.03
C GLN A 51 -8.23 -1.13 -25.34
N CYS A 52 -7.01 -0.67 -25.03
CA CYS A 52 -5.77 -1.40 -25.36
C CYS A 52 -5.32 -2.42 -24.30
N ILE A 53 -5.95 -2.45 -23.11
CA ILE A 53 -5.54 -3.33 -22.01
C ILE A 53 -6.73 -4.18 -21.56
N PRO A 54 -6.66 -5.52 -21.69
CA PRO A 54 -7.73 -6.40 -21.28
C PRO A 54 -7.79 -6.52 -19.74
N ARG A 55 -8.99 -6.43 -19.17
CA ARG A 55 -9.24 -6.51 -17.71
C ARG A 55 -8.71 -7.81 -17.07
N SER A 56 -8.51 -8.86 -17.86
CA SER A 56 -8.01 -10.16 -17.41
C SER A 56 -6.60 -10.09 -16.81
N MET A 57 -5.75 -9.18 -17.28
CA MET A 57 -4.34 -9.09 -16.87
C MET A 57 -4.11 -8.57 -15.45
N PRO A 58 -4.75 -7.48 -15.00
CA PRO A 58 -4.69 -7.09 -13.60
C PRO A 58 -5.36 -8.14 -12.70
N VAL A 59 -6.52 -8.69 -13.08
CA VAL A 59 -7.19 -9.73 -12.29
C VAL A 59 -6.30 -10.96 -12.09
N PHE A 60 -5.59 -11.40 -13.14
CA PHE A 60 -4.61 -12.48 -13.04
C PHE A 60 -3.53 -12.18 -12.00
N ALA A 61 -2.89 -11.01 -12.06
CA ALA A 61 -1.83 -10.64 -11.13
C ALA A 61 -2.31 -10.58 -9.67
N GLY A 62 -3.54 -10.09 -9.45
CA GLY A 62 -4.16 -10.09 -8.13
C GLY A 62 -4.42 -11.50 -7.59
N LEU A 63 -4.93 -12.41 -8.42
CA LEU A 63 -5.16 -13.81 -8.02
C LEU A 63 -3.86 -14.56 -7.77
N VAL A 64 -2.82 -14.37 -8.59
CA VAL A 64 -1.49 -14.97 -8.33
C VAL A 64 -0.93 -14.47 -7.00
N ALA A 65 -1.03 -13.17 -6.71
CA ALA A 65 -0.60 -12.61 -5.43
C ALA A 65 -1.35 -13.24 -4.25
N ALA A 66 -2.68 -13.36 -4.34
CA ALA A 66 -3.50 -13.97 -3.30
C ALA A 66 -3.15 -15.46 -3.11
N SER A 67 -2.96 -16.21 -4.19
CA SER A 67 -2.53 -17.61 -4.14
C SER A 67 -1.18 -17.77 -3.42
N PHE A 68 -0.21 -16.91 -3.76
CA PHE A 68 1.12 -16.92 -3.13
C PHE A 68 1.05 -16.59 -1.63
N VAL A 69 0.18 -15.67 -1.21
CA VAL A 69 -0.03 -15.36 0.22
C VAL A 69 -0.55 -16.60 0.96
N PHE A 70 -1.61 -17.23 0.48
CA PHE A 70 -2.16 -18.44 1.13
C PHE A 70 -1.15 -19.59 1.16
N ARG A 71 -0.33 -19.73 0.12
CA ARG A 71 0.74 -20.72 0.08
C ARG A 71 1.86 -20.43 1.06
N ALA A 72 2.27 -19.17 1.19
CA ALA A 72 3.25 -18.74 2.18
C ALA A 72 2.75 -19.01 3.60
N LEU A 73 1.49 -18.66 3.90
CA LEU A 73 0.88 -18.93 5.21
C LEU A 73 0.84 -20.42 5.53
N TRP A 74 0.56 -21.28 4.54
CA TRP A 74 0.60 -22.73 4.72
C TRP A 74 2.02 -23.25 5.02
N PHE A 75 3.03 -22.80 4.27
CA PHE A 75 4.43 -23.19 4.54
C PHE A 75 4.95 -22.67 5.87
N PHE A 76 4.58 -21.46 6.25
CA PHE A 76 4.89 -20.90 7.55
C PHE A 76 4.32 -21.77 8.66
N ALA A 77 3.02 -22.08 8.60
CA ALA A 77 2.36 -22.91 9.59
C ALA A 77 2.98 -24.31 9.71
N ARG A 78 3.40 -24.91 8.58
CA ARG A 78 4.13 -26.20 8.58
C ARG A 78 5.56 -26.08 9.14
N GLY A 79 6.30 -25.03 8.78
CA GLY A 79 7.71 -24.85 9.15
C GLY A 79 7.93 -24.42 10.59
N THR A 80 6.94 -23.79 11.23
CA THR A 80 6.96 -23.41 12.65
C THR A 80 6.37 -24.47 13.56
N ASP A 81 5.96 -25.63 13.01
CA ASP A 81 5.30 -26.72 13.72
C ASP A 81 4.00 -26.31 14.46
N ILE A 82 3.36 -25.20 14.02
CA ILE A 82 2.10 -24.64 14.59
C ILE A 82 0.93 -25.61 14.47
N LEU A 83 1.14 -26.69 13.74
CA LEU A 83 0.13 -27.65 13.33
C LEU A 83 0.32 -29.02 13.99
N GLY A 84 1.31 -29.14 14.90
CA GLY A 84 1.72 -30.38 15.55
C GLY A 84 2.49 -31.32 14.62
N THR A 85 3.56 -31.91 15.14
CA THR A 85 4.38 -32.89 14.42
C THR A 85 3.53 -34.04 13.88
N GLN A 86 3.58 -34.28 12.56
CA GLN A 86 3.27 -35.61 12.03
C GLN A 86 4.37 -36.56 12.50
N ASP A 87 4.16 -37.20 13.65
CA ASP A 87 4.87 -38.43 13.95
C ASP A 87 4.37 -39.49 12.95
N PRO A 88 5.24 -40.16 12.17
CA PRO A 88 4.81 -41.19 11.21
C PRO A 88 4.09 -42.39 11.84
N GLY A 89 4.07 -42.48 13.17
CA GLY A 89 3.35 -43.50 13.95
C GLY A 89 2.26 -42.96 14.89
N ALA A 90 2.02 -41.65 14.96
CA ALA A 90 0.95 -41.09 15.79
C ALA A 90 -0.32 -40.95 14.96
N SER A 91 -1.34 -41.71 15.35
CA SER A 91 -2.69 -41.65 14.82
C SER A 91 -3.26 -40.23 14.83
N SER A 92 -3.14 -39.54 13.68
CA SER A 92 -4.16 -38.73 13.01
C SER A 92 -5.30 -38.22 13.89
N CYS A 93 -5.28 -36.92 14.22
CA CYS A 93 -6.47 -36.21 14.66
C CYS A 93 -7.43 -36.11 13.46
N ARG A 94 -8.49 -36.93 13.40
CA ARG A 94 -9.35 -37.08 12.20
C ARG A 94 -10.62 -36.22 12.22
N SER A 95 -11.10 -35.77 13.38
CA SER A 95 -12.35 -35.01 13.53
C SER A 95 -12.40 -34.18 14.82
N GLY A 96 -13.17 -33.08 14.82
CA GLY A 96 -13.48 -32.27 16.01
C GLY A 96 -12.59 -31.04 16.27
N LEU A 97 -12.94 -30.25 17.29
CA LEU A 97 -12.32 -28.96 17.61
C LEU A 97 -10.83 -29.08 18.00
N HIS A 98 -10.42 -30.24 18.51
CA HIS A 98 -9.02 -30.55 18.82
C HIS A 98 -8.13 -30.72 17.58
N CYS A 99 -8.71 -30.85 16.37
CA CYS A 99 -7.98 -30.91 15.10
C CYS A 99 -8.05 -29.60 14.29
N ALA A 100 -8.56 -28.51 14.89
CA ALA A 100 -8.82 -27.24 14.19
C ALA A 100 -7.57 -26.66 13.50
N GLU A 101 -6.39 -26.83 14.10
CA GLU A 101 -5.12 -26.35 13.55
C GLU A 101 -4.77 -27.08 12.23
N GLN A 102 -4.87 -28.41 12.19
CA GLN A 102 -4.62 -29.20 10.98
C GLN A 102 -5.66 -28.94 9.88
N ILE A 103 -6.91 -28.73 10.26
CA ILE A 103 -7.99 -28.37 9.33
C ILE A 103 -7.75 -26.99 8.73
N LEU A 104 -7.30 -26.01 9.54
CA LEU A 104 -6.98 -24.65 9.08
C LEU A 104 -5.78 -24.64 8.11
N ALA A 105 -4.76 -25.46 8.34
CA ALA A 105 -3.65 -25.60 7.42
C ALA A 105 -4.05 -26.25 6.09
N SER A 106 -4.87 -27.30 6.15
CA SER A 106 -5.46 -27.95 4.98
C SER A 106 -6.31 -26.94 4.18
N PHE A 107 -7.04 -26.07 4.88
CA PHE A 107 -7.80 -24.98 4.28
C PHE A 107 -6.91 -23.99 3.51
N PHE A 108 -5.83 -23.47 4.12
CA PHE A 108 -4.92 -22.54 3.44
C PHE A 108 -4.24 -23.15 2.20
N ASN A 109 -3.80 -24.41 2.29
CA ASN A 109 -3.25 -25.17 1.16
C ASN A 109 -4.24 -25.24 -0.01
N ARG A 110 -5.49 -25.63 0.26
CA ARG A 110 -6.53 -25.83 -0.76
C ARG A 110 -7.02 -24.53 -1.36
N LEU A 111 -7.17 -23.50 -0.53
CA LEU A 111 -7.58 -22.18 -1.00
C LEU A 111 -6.51 -21.55 -1.89
N GLY A 112 -5.23 -21.61 -1.47
CA GLY A 112 -4.12 -21.12 -2.29
C GLY A 112 -4.03 -21.82 -3.65
N GLN A 113 -4.24 -23.14 -3.68
CA GLN A 113 -4.26 -23.94 -4.90
C GLN A 113 -5.45 -23.60 -5.82
N THR A 114 -6.64 -23.41 -5.25
CA THR A 114 -7.84 -23.05 -6.02
C THR A 114 -7.68 -21.71 -6.70
N ILE A 115 -7.19 -20.71 -5.96
CA ILE A 115 -6.93 -19.36 -6.47
C ILE A 115 -5.88 -19.42 -7.59
N PHE A 116 -4.85 -20.27 -7.45
CA PHE A 116 -3.85 -20.50 -8.49
C PHE A 116 -4.50 -21.00 -9.80
N PHE A 117 -5.32 -22.04 -9.74
CA PHE A 117 -6.00 -22.57 -10.92
C PHE A 117 -6.94 -21.55 -11.56
N ALA A 118 -7.68 -20.79 -10.76
CA ALA A 118 -8.53 -19.71 -11.24
C ALA A 118 -7.72 -18.63 -12.00
N ALA A 119 -6.55 -18.26 -11.50
CA ALA A 119 -5.66 -17.33 -12.17
C ALA A 119 -5.23 -17.86 -13.54
N PHE A 120 -4.72 -19.09 -13.61
CA PHE A 120 -4.23 -19.66 -14.87
C PHE A 120 -5.34 -19.99 -15.87
N ALA A 121 -6.57 -20.25 -15.42
CA ALA A 121 -7.74 -20.34 -16.29
C ALA A 121 -8.01 -19.03 -17.04
N ILE A 122 -7.84 -17.88 -16.37
CA ILE A 122 -7.96 -16.55 -16.99
C ILE A 122 -6.90 -16.37 -18.07
N ILE A 123 -5.66 -16.84 -17.84
CA ILE A 123 -4.59 -16.78 -18.83
C ILE A 123 -4.88 -17.68 -20.02
N ALA A 124 -5.30 -18.93 -19.81
CA ALA A 124 -5.67 -19.82 -20.90
C ALA A 124 -6.80 -19.22 -21.77
N SER A 125 -7.84 -18.66 -21.12
CA SER A 125 -8.93 -17.96 -21.81
C SER A 125 -8.43 -16.73 -22.58
N PHE A 126 -7.52 -15.94 -22.00
CA PHE A 126 -6.90 -14.80 -22.64
C PHE A 126 -6.13 -15.20 -23.91
N LEU A 127 -5.27 -16.23 -23.82
CA LEU A 127 -4.49 -16.72 -24.96
C LEU A 127 -5.39 -17.20 -26.10
N ARG A 128 -6.47 -17.94 -25.78
CA ARG A 128 -7.46 -18.40 -26.77
C ARG A 128 -8.15 -17.24 -27.47
N LYS A 129 -8.67 -16.26 -26.71
CA LYS A 129 -9.35 -15.07 -27.25
C LYS A 129 -8.42 -14.23 -28.12
N TRP A 130 -7.16 -14.09 -27.71
CA TRP A 130 -6.16 -13.39 -28.51
C TRP A 130 -5.93 -14.12 -29.85
N GLY A 131 -5.82 -15.44 -29.82
CA GLY A 131 -5.75 -16.25 -31.04
C GLY A 131 -6.93 -16.01 -31.98
N GLN A 132 -8.16 -16.05 -31.45
CA GLN A 132 -9.40 -15.82 -32.22
C GLN A 132 -9.51 -14.40 -32.78
N SER A 133 -9.05 -13.39 -32.05
CA SER A 133 -9.03 -12.00 -32.52
C SER A 133 -8.09 -11.78 -33.71
N LEU A 134 -7.09 -12.64 -33.90
CA LEU A 134 -6.21 -12.59 -35.08
C LEU A 134 -6.86 -13.22 -36.33
N GLU A 135 -7.96 -13.97 -36.18
CA GLU A 135 -8.69 -14.61 -37.28
C GLU A 135 -9.74 -13.70 -37.92
N GLN A 136 -10.31 -12.77 -37.15
CA GLN A 136 -11.38 -11.88 -37.62
C GLN A 136 -10.80 -10.51 -37.94
N GLU A 137 -10.53 -10.22 -39.21
CA GLU A 137 -10.26 -8.86 -39.69
C GLU A 137 -11.43 -7.94 -39.28
N GLY A 138 -11.22 -7.12 -38.26
CA GLY A 138 -12.17 -6.07 -37.84
C GLY A 138 -13.17 -6.40 -36.72
N ALA A 139 -13.08 -7.55 -36.05
CA ALA A 139 -13.96 -7.80 -34.90
C ALA A 139 -13.46 -7.08 -33.63
N ARG A 140 -14.24 -6.10 -33.15
CA ARG A 140 -14.08 -5.54 -31.80
C ARG A 140 -14.24 -6.66 -30.78
N ILE A 141 -13.26 -6.80 -29.89
CA ILE A 141 -13.40 -7.61 -28.68
C ILE A 141 -14.58 -7.01 -27.89
N SER A 142 -15.74 -7.68 -27.93
CA SER A 142 -16.92 -7.30 -27.17
C SER A 142 -16.60 -7.36 -25.67
N GLU A 143 -16.87 -6.26 -24.96
CA GLU A 143 -16.65 -6.12 -23.50
C GLU A 143 -17.50 -7.10 -22.66
N ARG A 144 -18.36 -7.91 -23.30
CA ARG A 144 -19.33 -8.83 -22.67
C ARG A 144 -19.09 -10.32 -22.87
N ASP A 145 -18.05 -10.74 -23.58
CA ASP A 145 -17.84 -12.18 -23.78
C ASP A 145 -17.14 -12.75 -22.54
N CYS A 146 -17.96 -13.39 -21.71
CA CYS A 146 -17.63 -14.01 -20.44
C CYS A 146 -16.26 -14.71 -20.45
N VAL A 147 -15.54 -14.60 -19.34
CA VAL A 147 -14.48 -15.58 -19.00
C VAL A 147 -15.11 -16.97 -19.16
N ASP A 148 -14.36 -17.95 -19.66
CA ASP A 148 -14.89 -19.31 -19.89
C ASP A 148 -15.34 -19.89 -18.54
N LEU A 149 -16.60 -19.61 -18.21
CA LEU A 149 -17.13 -19.66 -16.85
C LEU A 149 -17.14 -21.11 -16.40
N SER A 150 -17.24 -22.06 -17.33
CA SER A 150 -17.24 -23.50 -17.10
C SER A 150 -16.00 -24.00 -16.37
N PHE A 151 -14.79 -23.57 -16.73
CA PHE A 151 -13.56 -24.05 -16.08
C PHE A 151 -13.36 -23.41 -14.70
N MET A 152 -13.72 -22.13 -14.57
CA MET A 152 -13.66 -21.41 -13.31
C MET A 152 -14.73 -21.90 -12.33
N LEU A 153 -15.95 -22.17 -12.82
CA LEU A 153 -17.03 -22.81 -12.07
C LEU A 153 -16.63 -24.22 -11.66
N LEU A 154 -16.06 -25.04 -12.54
CA LEU A 154 -15.62 -26.39 -12.18
C LEU A 154 -14.56 -26.34 -11.06
N SER A 155 -13.55 -25.47 -11.21
CA SER A 155 -12.52 -25.27 -10.17
C SER A 155 -13.10 -24.73 -8.86
N PHE A 156 -14.09 -23.83 -8.95
CA PHE A 156 -14.79 -23.25 -7.79
C PHE A 156 -15.70 -24.26 -7.09
N TYR A 157 -16.48 -25.05 -7.84
CA TYR A 157 -17.33 -26.13 -7.32
C TYR A 157 -16.49 -27.21 -6.66
N GLN A 158 -15.36 -27.59 -7.27
CA GLN A 158 -14.41 -28.53 -6.70
C GLN A 158 -13.82 -28.00 -5.38
N ALA A 159 -13.51 -26.71 -5.29
CA ALA A 159 -13.06 -26.08 -4.06
C ALA A 159 -14.16 -25.97 -2.99
N LEU A 160 -15.38 -25.61 -3.39
CA LEU A 160 -16.54 -25.57 -2.50
C LEU A 160 -16.84 -26.94 -1.92
N LEU A 161 -16.73 -28.00 -2.73
CA LEU A 161 -16.89 -29.38 -2.28
C LEU A 161 -15.76 -29.80 -1.33
N GLN A 162 -14.50 -29.47 -1.65
CA GLN A 162 -13.37 -29.77 -0.77
C GLN A 162 -13.43 -29.04 0.57
N VAL A 163 -13.80 -27.74 0.57
CA VAL A 163 -13.98 -26.92 1.77
C VAL A 163 -15.21 -27.38 2.55
N GLY A 164 -16.31 -27.69 1.86
CA GLY A 164 -17.52 -28.25 2.47
C GLY A 164 -17.24 -29.55 3.19
N ILE A 165 -16.45 -30.46 2.59
CA ILE A 165 -16.03 -31.71 3.22
C ILE A 165 -15.09 -31.43 4.42
N LEU A 166 -14.16 -30.47 4.34
CA LEU A 166 -13.34 -30.06 5.50
C LEU A 166 -14.17 -29.50 6.65
N LEU A 167 -15.19 -28.69 6.34
CA LEU A 167 -16.09 -28.14 7.34
C LEU A 167 -16.96 -29.24 7.95
N LEU A 168 -17.42 -30.21 7.15
CA LEU A 168 -18.11 -31.39 7.67
C LEU A 168 -17.22 -32.17 8.64
N PHE A 169 -15.93 -32.38 8.34
CA PHE A 169 -14.98 -33.01 9.27
C PHE A 169 -14.69 -32.16 10.54
N LEU A 170 -14.82 -30.84 10.46
CA LEU A 170 -14.64 -29.94 11.61
C LEU A 170 -15.83 -30.04 12.58
N PHE A 171 -17.05 -30.23 12.07
CA PHE A 171 -18.29 -30.18 12.86
C PHE A 171 -18.94 -31.54 13.12
N PHE A 172 -18.57 -32.59 12.38
CA PHE A 172 -19.14 -33.94 12.51
C PHE A 172 -18.04 -35.00 12.61
N ASP A 173 -18.25 -35.98 13.47
CA ASP A 173 -17.35 -37.13 13.66
C ASP A 173 -17.58 -38.16 12.56
N VAL A 174 -16.86 -38.02 11.45
CA VAL A 174 -16.96 -38.92 10.29
C VAL A 174 -15.87 -39.98 10.41
N GLY A 175 -16.24 -41.14 10.95
CA GLY A 175 -15.35 -42.29 11.12
C GLY A 175 -14.83 -42.91 9.81
N GLU A 176 -13.75 -43.69 9.93
CA GLU A 176 -13.02 -44.59 8.99
C GLU A 176 -12.82 -44.23 7.49
N ASP A 177 -13.59 -43.34 6.86
CA ASP A 177 -13.52 -43.02 5.42
C ASP A 177 -12.49 -41.93 5.03
N ALA A 178 -11.55 -41.61 5.91
CA ALA A 178 -10.52 -40.58 5.67
C ALA A 178 -9.64 -40.87 4.43
N ASP A 179 -9.42 -42.15 4.11
CA ASP A 179 -8.62 -42.58 2.95
C ASP A 179 -9.30 -42.26 1.61
N GLY A 180 -10.63 -42.26 1.59
CA GLY A 180 -11.43 -41.87 0.42
C GLY A 180 -11.27 -40.37 0.11
N TYR A 181 -11.15 -39.54 1.14
CA TYR A 181 -10.97 -38.11 1.01
C TYR A 181 -9.57 -37.72 0.52
N GLU A 182 -8.52 -38.33 1.05
CA GLU A 182 -7.15 -38.12 0.54
C GLU A 182 -7.04 -38.54 -0.93
N SER A 183 -7.63 -39.68 -1.28
CA SER A 183 -7.71 -40.16 -2.66
C SER A 183 -8.46 -39.19 -3.56
N PHE A 184 -9.63 -38.72 -3.14
CA PHE A 184 -10.40 -37.71 -3.87
C PHE A 184 -9.59 -36.43 -4.11
N TYR A 185 -8.94 -35.90 -3.07
CA TYR A 185 -8.07 -34.73 -3.19
C TYR A 185 -6.93 -34.98 -4.19
N LEU A 186 -6.26 -36.12 -4.11
CA LEU A 186 -5.16 -36.48 -4.99
C LEU A 186 -5.60 -36.47 -6.47
N TYR A 187 -6.67 -37.20 -6.79
CA TYR A 187 -7.21 -37.26 -8.15
C TYR A 187 -7.67 -35.89 -8.65
N SER A 188 -8.28 -35.12 -7.75
CA SER A 188 -8.76 -33.76 -8.01
C SER A 188 -7.62 -32.80 -8.37
N VAL A 189 -6.48 -32.87 -7.68
CA VAL A 189 -5.27 -32.07 -8.00
C VAL A 189 -4.66 -32.48 -9.33
N VAL A 190 -4.52 -33.79 -9.56
CA VAL A 190 -3.93 -34.33 -10.80
C VAL A 190 -4.77 -33.94 -12.00
N PHE A 191 -6.10 -34.10 -11.90
CA PHE A 191 -7.04 -33.72 -12.95
C PHE A 191 -6.94 -32.23 -13.28
N SER A 192 -6.97 -31.34 -12.27
CA SER A 192 -6.89 -29.89 -12.49
C SER A 192 -5.58 -29.46 -13.13
N ASN A 193 -4.44 -30.02 -12.70
CA ASN A 193 -3.13 -29.75 -13.30
C ASN A 193 -3.07 -30.20 -14.77
N VAL A 194 -3.53 -31.42 -15.09
CA VAL A 194 -3.52 -31.96 -16.46
C VAL A 194 -4.47 -31.15 -17.36
N ALA A 195 -5.68 -30.88 -16.90
CA ALA A 195 -6.67 -30.10 -17.65
C ALA A 195 -6.16 -28.68 -17.94
N LEU A 196 -5.53 -28.03 -16.95
CA LEU A 196 -4.96 -26.70 -17.13
C LEU A 196 -3.74 -26.72 -18.07
N ALA A 197 -2.85 -27.69 -17.94
CA ALA A 197 -1.70 -27.86 -18.85
C ALA A 197 -2.15 -28.05 -20.30
N LEU A 198 -3.19 -28.84 -20.53
CA LEU A 198 -3.81 -29.00 -21.85
C LEU A 198 -4.42 -27.69 -22.35
N ALA A 199 -5.19 -26.99 -21.52
CA ALA A 199 -5.82 -25.72 -21.89
C ALA A 199 -4.80 -24.65 -22.30
N VAL A 200 -3.71 -24.49 -21.52
CA VAL A 200 -2.61 -23.57 -21.83
C VAL A 200 -1.86 -24.01 -23.08
N SER A 201 -1.60 -25.31 -23.26
CA SER A 201 -0.89 -25.85 -24.42
C SER A 201 -1.66 -25.67 -25.72
N LEU A 202 -2.95 -26.03 -25.75
CA LEU A 202 -3.79 -25.92 -26.94
C LEU A 202 -3.99 -24.45 -27.33
N SER A 203 -4.25 -23.58 -26.34
CA SER A 203 -4.43 -22.14 -26.57
C SER A 203 -3.12 -21.47 -27.02
N GLY A 204 -2.00 -21.85 -26.40
CA GLY A 204 -0.66 -21.37 -26.75
C GLY A 204 -0.23 -21.79 -28.16
N CYS A 205 -0.35 -23.07 -28.51
CA CYS A 205 0.02 -23.59 -29.83
C CYS A 205 -0.73 -22.88 -30.95
N SER A 206 -2.04 -22.69 -30.78
CA SER A 206 -2.88 -21.97 -31.74
C SER A 206 -2.43 -20.52 -31.92
N LEU A 207 -2.07 -19.83 -30.83
CA LEU A 207 -1.59 -18.45 -30.91
C LEU A 207 -0.18 -18.34 -31.52
N VAL A 208 0.73 -19.24 -31.16
CA VAL A 208 2.12 -19.28 -31.66
C VAL A 208 2.16 -19.54 -33.16
N SER A 209 1.34 -20.46 -33.67
CA SER A 209 1.26 -20.74 -35.11
C SER A 209 0.77 -19.52 -35.90
N ARG A 210 -0.27 -18.84 -35.40
CA ARG A 210 -0.84 -17.62 -35.99
C ARG A 210 0.13 -16.45 -35.96
N LEU A 211 0.79 -16.20 -34.83
CA LEU A 211 1.83 -15.16 -34.73
C LEU A 211 3.01 -15.46 -35.66
N GLY A 212 3.29 -16.72 -35.95
CA GLY A 212 4.32 -17.14 -36.90
C GLY A 212 4.03 -16.77 -38.35
N ALA A 213 2.76 -16.60 -38.73
CA ALA A 213 2.35 -16.16 -40.06
C ALA A 213 2.55 -14.64 -40.29
N LEU A 214 2.75 -13.86 -39.22
CA LEU A 214 2.94 -12.41 -39.29
C LEU A 214 4.43 -12.06 -39.45
N LEU A 215 4.79 -11.34 -40.52
CA LEU A 215 6.19 -10.99 -40.84
C LEU A 215 6.80 -9.87 -39.95
N HIS A 216 6.03 -9.31 -39.01
CA HIS A 216 6.44 -8.16 -38.20
C HIS A 216 7.40 -8.54 -37.04
N HIS A 217 8.45 -7.74 -36.81
CA HIS A 217 9.40 -7.93 -35.71
C HIS A 217 8.74 -8.10 -34.32
N ARG A 218 7.67 -7.33 -34.05
CA ARG A 218 6.92 -7.41 -32.79
C ARG A 218 6.13 -8.71 -32.63
N ALA A 219 5.68 -9.32 -33.73
CA ALA A 219 5.02 -10.62 -33.69
C ALA A 219 6.00 -11.74 -33.33
N ARG A 220 7.30 -11.62 -33.69
CA ARG A 220 8.35 -12.57 -33.29
C ARG A 220 8.61 -12.55 -31.79
N ASP A 221 8.71 -11.37 -31.17
CA ASP A 221 8.90 -11.24 -29.72
C ASP A 221 7.67 -11.78 -28.95
N ALA A 222 6.46 -11.43 -29.39
CA ALA A 222 5.22 -11.98 -28.81
C ALA A 222 5.16 -13.51 -28.94
N ARG A 223 5.52 -14.06 -30.10
CA ARG A 223 5.57 -15.51 -30.35
C ARG A 223 6.53 -16.21 -29.40
N PHE A 224 7.73 -15.66 -29.22
CA PHE A 224 8.73 -16.21 -28.30
C PHE A 224 8.21 -16.24 -26.86
N ARG A 225 7.66 -15.12 -26.37
CA ARG A 225 7.12 -15.02 -25.01
C ARG A 225 5.97 -16.01 -24.75
N VAL A 226 5.02 -16.13 -25.69
CA VAL A 226 3.90 -17.06 -25.58
C VAL A 226 4.40 -18.51 -25.58
N ALA A 227 5.37 -18.86 -26.44
CA ALA A 227 5.94 -20.20 -26.48
C ALA A 227 6.65 -20.58 -25.16
N VAL A 228 7.41 -19.65 -24.56
CA VAL A 228 8.10 -19.86 -23.28
C VAL A 228 7.08 -20.05 -22.14
N ILE A 229 6.04 -19.21 -22.08
CA ILE A 229 4.96 -19.36 -21.09
C ILE A 229 4.29 -20.72 -21.23
N GLN A 230 3.86 -21.06 -22.45
CA GLN A 230 3.16 -22.30 -22.74
C GLN A 230 3.97 -23.52 -22.30
N TRP A 231 5.22 -23.61 -22.76
CA TRP A 231 6.05 -24.78 -22.51
C TRP A 231 6.37 -24.94 -21.03
N THR A 232 6.79 -23.86 -20.37
CA THR A 232 7.21 -23.91 -18.96
C THR A 232 6.04 -24.26 -18.03
N VAL A 233 4.88 -23.61 -18.21
CA VAL A 233 3.71 -23.85 -17.36
C VAL A 233 3.21 -25.28 -17.52
N SER A 234 3.09 -25.77 -18.76
CA SER A 234 2.60 -27.12 -19.01
C SER A 234 3.54 -28.19 -18.47
N VAL A 235 4.85 -28.06 -18.68
CA VAL A 235 5.84 -29.01 -18.17
C VAL A 235 5.82 -29.07 -16.63
N LEU A 236 5.78 -27.92 -15.96
CA LEU A 236 5.77 -27.86 -14.50
C LEU A 236 4.50 -28.45 -13.89
N LEU A 237 3.34 -28.20 -14.50
CA LEU A 237 2.06 -28.78 -14.04
C LEU A 237 1.98 -30.29 -14.28
N LEU A 238 2.48 -30.77 -15.42
CA LEU A 238 2.55 -32.21 -15.71
C LEU A 238 3.55 -32.93 -14.81
N LEU A 239 4.71 -32.33 -14.54
CA LEU A 239 5.68 -32.84 -13.56
C LEU A 239 5.06 -32.95 -12.17
N LYS A 240 4.35 -31.90 -11.73
CA LYS A 240 3.61 -31.90 -10.46
C LYS A 240 2.58 -33.03 -10.42
N SER A 241 1.78 -33.20 -11.47
CA SER A 241 0.81 -34.31 -11.57
C SER A 241 1.48 -35.67 -11.48
N PHE A 242 2.57 -35.87 -12.22
CA PHE A 242 3.32 -37.12 -12.19
C PHE A 242 3.78 -37.44 -10.76
N LEU A 243 4.36 -36.47 -10.05
CA LEU A 243 4.83 -36.64 -8.68
C LEU A 243 3.71 -37.03 -7.70
N PHE A 244 2.50 -36.47 -7.82
CA PHE A 244 1.35 -36.88 -7.00
C PHE A 244 0.87 -38.31 -7.30
N VAL A 245 1.02 -38.77 -8.54
CA VAL A 245 0.57 -40.10 -8.99
C VAL A 245 1.63 -41.19 -8.73
N MET A 246 2.88 -40.83 -8.43
CA MET A 246 3.97 -41.79 -8.17
C MET A 246 3.66 -42.79 -7.06
N ARG A 247 3.07 -42.31 -5.96
CA ARG A 247 2.70 -43.15 -4.81
C ARG A 247 1.59 -44.15 -5.16
N PRO A 248 0.41 -43.75 -5.69
CA PRO A 248 -0.67 -44.70 -5.98
C PRO A 248 -0.38 -45.63 -7.16
N LEU A 249 0.37 -45.21 -8.20
CA LEU A 249 0.61 -46.07 -9.37
C LEU A 249 1.83 -46.97 -9.25
N PHE A 250 2.91 -46.50 -8.62
CA PHE A 250 4.18 -47.21 -8.58
C PHE A 250 4.59 -47.62 -7.18
N GLY A 251 3.83 -47.26 -6.15
CA GLY A 251 4.18 -47.53 -4.75
C GLY A 251 5.41 -46.75 -4.27
N ILE A 252 5.89 -45.77 -5.03
CA ILE A 252 7.11 -45.02 -4.73
C ILE A 252 6.78 -43.90 -3.74
N VAL A 253 7.35 -43.99 -2.53
CA VAL A 253 7.25 -42.96 -1.49
C VAL A 253 8.61 -42.28 -1.36
N LEU A 254 8.65 -40.96 -1.55
CA LEU A 254 9.84 -40.16 -1.28
C LEU A 254 9.96 -39.98 0.24
N THR A 255 10.91 -40.69 0.87
CA THR A 255 11.17 -40.64 2.32
C THR A 255 12.54 -40.04 2.63
N GLY A 256 12.81 -39.78 3.92
CA GLY A 256 14.09 -39.23 4.39
C GLY A 256 14.34 -37.79 3.91
N GLU A 257 15.62 -37.42 3.80
CA GLU A 257 16.05 -36.07 3.40
C GLU A 257 15.57 -35.69 1.98
N VAL A 258 15.49 -36.67 1.08
CA VAL A 258 15.00 -36.47 -0.30
C VAL A 258 13.52 -36.11 -0.28
N GLY A 259 12.70 -36.79 0.53
CA GLY A 259 11.29 -36.46 0.69
C GLY A 259 11.08 -35.08 1.34
N ALA A 260 11.87 -34.76 2.36
CA ALA A 260 11.82 -33.47 3.05
C ALA A 260 12.06 -32.29 2.09
N VAL A 261 13.05 -32.39 1.19
CA VAL A 261 13.31 -31.34 0.20
C VAL A 261 12.34 -31.40 -0.99
N ALA A 262 12.09 -32.60 -1.53
CA ALA A 262 11.35 -32.74 -2.77
C ALA A 262 9.88 -32.31 -2.63
N TYR A 263 9.27 -32.55 -1.47
CA TYR A 263 7.86 -32.26 -1.24
C TYR A 263 7.55 -30.75 -1.27
N PRO A 264 8.16 -29.87 -0.44
CA PRO A 264 7.94 -28.42 -0.51
C PRO A 264 8.32 -27.80 -1.86
N TRP A 265 9.38 -28.31 -2.50
CA TRP A 265 9.93 -27.70 -3.72
C TRP A 265 9.19 -28.13 -4.98
N PHE A 266 9.17 -29.43 -5.30
CA PHE A 266 8.68 -29.90 -6.59
C PHE A 266 7.18 -30.11 -6.65
N PHE A 267 6.49 -30.33 -5.52
CA PHE A 267 5.03 -30.45 -5.50
C PHE A 267 4.34 -29.09 -5.46
N TYR A 268 5.02 -28.04 -4.97
CA TYR A 268 4.39 -26.73 -4.72
C TYR A 268 5.22 -25.56 -5.21
N THR A 269 6.38 -25.30 -4.58
CA THR A 269 7.12 -24.04 -4.75
C THR A 269 7.54 -23.80 -6.20
N VAL A 270 8.23 -24.75 -6.82
CA VAL A 270 8.75 -24.60 -8.18
C VAL A 270 7.59 -24.52 -9.20
N PRO A 271 6.61 -25.44 -9.24
CA PRO A 271 5.55 -25.37 -10.24
C PRO A 271 4.69 -24.12 -10.15
N GLU A 272 4.45 -23.60 -8.94
CA GLU A 272 3.57 -22.45 -8.75
C GLU A 272 4.31 -21.12 -8.88
N LEU A 273 5.44 -20.98 -8.20
CA LEU A 273 6.18 -19.71 -8.16
C LEU A 273 6.84 -19.41 -9.50
N VAL A 274 7.47 -20.40 -10.14
CA VAL A 274 8.08 -20.21 -11.47
C VAL A 274 7.02 -19.89 -12.50
N SER A 275 5.92 -20.64 -12.54
CA SER A 275 4.83 -20.39 -13.48
C SER A 275 4.22 -18.99 -13.30
N GLY A 276 3.89 -18.61 -12.06
CA GLY A 276 3.27 -17.32 -11.76
C GLY A 276 4.20 -16.15 -12.08
N CYS A 277 5.44 -16.19 -11.60
CA CYS A 277 6.43 -15.15 -11.83
C CYS A 277 6.81 -15.04 -13.32
N LEU A 278 6.95 -16.16 -14.04
CA LEU A 278 7.28 -16.17 -15.47
C LEU A 278 6.20 -15.46 -16.29
N VAL A 279 4.92 -15.82 -16.10
CA VAL A 279 3.82 -15.18 -16.81
C VAL A 279 3.79 -13.68 -16.51
N LEU A 280 3.95 -13.30 -15.24
CA LEU A 280 3.97 -11.90 -14.83
C LEU A 280 5.14 -11.11 -15.44
N ALA A 281 6.33 -11.71 -15.49
CA ALA A 281 7.53 -11.10 -16.06
C ALA A 281 7.44 -10.94 -17.58
N LEU A 282 7.02 -11.99 -18.30
CA LEU A 282 6.96 -11.99 -19.76
C LEU A 282 5.80 -11.15 -20.30
N THR A 283 4.74 -10.99 -19.52
CA THR A 283 3.63 -10.08 -19.83
C THR A 283 3.82 -8.68 -19.21
N SER A 284 4.99 -8.40 -18.62
CA SER A 284 5.28 -7.09 -18.02
C SER A 284 5.48 -6.03 -19.11
N PRO A 285 4.90 -4.83 -18.94
CA PRO A 285 5.16 -3.70 -19.82
C PRO A 285 6.62 -3.23 -19.63
N HIS A 286 7.52 -3.55 -20.55
CA HIS A 286 8.90 -3.09 -20.48
C HIS A 286 8.99 -1.58 -20.70
N GLY A 287 9.58 -0.87 -19.73
CA GLY A 287 9.96 0.55 -19.83
C GLY A 287 11.40 0.77 -20.29
N LYS A 288 12.01 -0.18 -21.03
CA LYS A 288 13.37 -0.03 -21.55
C LYS A 288 13.33 0.37 -23.02
N ASP A 289 13.30 1.67 -23.24
CA ASP A 289 14.04 2.37 -24.30
C ASP A 289 14.42 3.74 -23.75
N GLY A 290 15.36 3.72 -22.79
CA GLY A 290 16.07 4.90 -22.34
C GLY A 290 17.30 5.09 -23.21
N THR A 291 17.16 5.80 -24.32
CA THR A 291 18.26 6.56 -24.95
C THR A 291 17.68 7.76 -25.71
N ARG A 292 18.26 8.93 -25.43
CA ARG A 292 18.03 10.26 -26.00
C ARG A 292 16.82 11.05 -25.49
N ASP A 293 17.16 11.86 -24.50
CA ASP A 293 16.78 13.26 -24.33
C ASP A 293 16.58 13.96 -25.70
N ASP A 294 15.32 14.20 -26.08
CA ASP A 294 14.93 15.20 -27.07
C ASP A 294 13.72 15.94 -26.48
N GLY A 295 13.93 17.20 -26.10
CA GLY A 295 12.93 18.05 -25.49
C GLY A 295 11.77 18.40 -26.45
N ASP A 296 10.60 18.65 -25.85
CA ASP A 296 9.46 19.40 -26.41
C ASP A 296 9.05 19.07 -27.87
N ASP A 297 8.77 17.81 -28.17
CA ASP A 297 7.97 17.44 -29.35
C ASP A 297 6.63 16.79 -28.94
N PRO A 298 5.47 17.42 -29.22
CA PRO A 298 4.14 16.80 -29.04
C PRO A 298 3.97 15.47 -29.80
N LYS A 299 4.91 15.09 -30.67
CA LYS A 299 4.94 13.80 -31.37
C LYS A 299 5.51 12.65 -30.52
N GLY A 300 6.10 12.91 -29.36
CA GLY A 300 6.54 11.86 -28.42
C GLY A 300 5.38 11.01 -27.87
N CYS A 301 4.23 11.64 -27.62
CA CYS A 301 3.00 10.94 -27.23
C CYS A 301 2.43 10.09 -28.38
N ARG A 302 2.64 10.53 -29.64
CA ARG A 302 2.29 9.72 -30.83
C ARG A 302 3.15 8.48 -30.96
N ARG A 303 4.42 8.49 -30.54
CA ARG A 303 5.31 7.31 -30.60
C ARG A 303 5.02 6.26 -29.52
N GLN A 304 4.60 6.65 -28.32
CA GLN A 304 4.12 5.70 -27.29
C GLN A 304 2.72 5.16 -27.59
N VAL A 305 1.87 5.99 -28.20
CA VAL A 305 0.56 5.54 -28.72
C VAL A 305 0.75 4.61 -29.93
N VAL A 306 1.74 4.83 -30.80
CA VAL A 306 2.14 3.89 -31.89
C VAL A 306 2.75 2.60 -31.32
N ALA A 307 3.42 2.65 -30.16
CA ALA A 307 3.92 1.45 -29.49
C ALA A 307 2.80 0.59 -28.90
N CYS A 308 1.73 1.18 -28.37
CA CYS A 308 0.51 0.47 -27.96
C CYS A 308 -0.38 0.08 -29.15
N LEU A 309 -0.45 0.89 -30.22
CA LEU A 309 -1.27 0.61 -31.40
C LEU A 309 -0.69 -0.51 -32.28
N ALA A 310 0.63 -0.72 -32.28
CA ALA A 310 1.22 -1.86 -32.99
C ALA A 310 0.98 -3.22 -32.29
N ALA A 311 0.23 -3.26 -31.18
CA ALA A 311 -0.27 -4.48 -30.55
C ALA A 311 -1.76 -4.75 -30.82
N CYS A 312 -2.50 -3.83 -31.46
CA CYS A 312 -3.92 -3.96 -31.77
C CYS A 312 -4.23 -3.56 -33.22
N LEU A 313 -4.01 -4.52 -34.14
CA LEU A 313 -4.44 -4.63 -35.55
C LEU A 313 -4.08 -3.52 -36.59
N PRO A 314 -3.65 -3.91 -37.80
CA PRO A 314 -3.55 -3.03 -38.97
C PRO A 314 -4.92 -2.94 -39.68
N THR A 315 -5.40 -1.73 -40.02
CA THR A 315 -6.31 -1.47 -41.17
C THR A 315 -6.83 -0.03 -41.29
N CYS A 316 -6.51 0.92 -40.40
CA CYS A 316 -7.11 2.25 -40.48
C CYS A 316 -6.06 3.37 -40.49
N CYS A 317 -5.46 3.62 -41.67
CA CYS A 317 -4.86 4.92 -42.07
C CYS A 317 -4.27 4.81 -43.49
N ILE A 318 -5.12 4.60 -44.50
CA ILE A 318 -4.85 5.03 -45.87
C ILE A 318 -6.15 5.69 -46.34
N GLU A 319 -6.16 7.02 -46.32
CA GLU A 319 -7.01 7.95 -47.07
C GLU A 319 -7.24 9.23 -46.25
N CYS A 320 -6.35 10.21 -46.42
CA CYS A 320 -6.61 11.63 -46.24
C CYS A 320 -5.48 12.38 -46.97
N GLY A 321 -5.48 12.28 -48.30
CA GLY A 321 -4.63 13.09 -49.18
C GLY A 321 -5.23 14.49 -49.31
N PHE A 322 -4.61 15.48 -48.68
CA PHE A 322 -4.90 16.89 -48.87
C PHE A 322 -4.42 17.35 -50.26
N ALA A 323 -5.28 18.09 -50.95
CA ALA A 323 -5.04 18.70 -52.27
C ALA A 323 -3.98 19.83 -52.21
N PRO A 324 -3.33 20.17 -53.35
CA PRO A 324 -2.26 21.14 -53.40
C PRO A 324 -2.77 22.59 -53.39
N ALA A 325 -1.97 23.46 -52.78
CA ALA A 325 -2.18 24.88 -52.61
C ALA A 325 -2.17 25.67 -53.94
N SER A 326 -3.06 26.66 -54.04
CA SER A 326 -3.03 27.72 -55.04
C SER A 326 -2.51 29.04 -54.44
N MET A 327 -1.95 29.88 -55.33
CA MET A 327 -1.16 31.11 -55.06
C MET A 327 -1.91 32.26 -54.36
N PRO A 328 -1.19 33.21 -53.70
CA PRO A 328 -1.80 34.27 -52.91
C PRO A 328 -2.23 35.50 -53.72
N SER A 329 -3.30 36.15 -53.22
CA SER A 329 -3.90 37.41 -53.71
C SER A 329 -3.80 38.50 -52.59
N PRO A 330 -4.35 39.73 -52.74
CA PRO A 330 -4.07 40.96 -51.95
C PRO A 330 -4.21 40.95 -50.42
N ALA A 331 -4.41 39.81 -49.78
CA ALA A 331 -4.54 39.62 -48.33
C ALA A 331 -3.20 39.77 -47.55
N SER A 332 -2.06 39.91 -48.22
CA SER A 332 -0.73 39.89 -47.59
C SER A 332 -0.45 41.09 -46.66
N ARG A 333 -0.98 42.28 -46.96
CA ARG A 333 -0.71 43.50 -46.16
C ARG A 333 -1.50 43.58 -44.85
N ALA A 334 -2.75 43.11 -44.84
CA ALA A 334 -3.55 43.02 -43.61
C ALA A 334 -2.99 41.93 -42.67
N GLU A 335 -2.40 40.89 -43.25
CA GLU A 335 -1.82 39.78 -42.50
C GLU A 335 -0.41 40.11 -41.97
N GLU A 336 0.39 40.91 -42.69
CA GLU A 336 1.62 41.52 -42.17
C GLU A 336 1.33 42.51 -41.03
N ALA A 337 0.28 43.34 -41.15
CA ALA A 337 -0.11 44.27 -40.08
C ALA A 337 -0.53 43.51 -38.80
N LYS A 338 -1.35 42.46 -38.92
CA LYS A 338 -1.71 41.58 -37.81
C LYS A 338 -0.52 40.83 -37.23
N GLN A 339 0.43 40.39 -38.05
CA GLN A 339 1.67 39.77 -37.57
C GLN A 339 2.52 40.77 -36.76
N SER A 340 2.65 42.01 -37.24
CA SER A 340 3.41 43.06 -36.54
C SER A 340 2.78 43.46 -35.19
N LEU A 341 1.44 43.48 -35.12
CA LEU A 341 0.70 43.76 -33.89
C LEU A 341 0.84 42.59 -32.90
N ARG A 342 0.69 41.35 -33.38
CA ARG A 342 0.96 40.14 -32.58
C ARG A 342 2.37 40.15 -32.01
N GLN A 343 3.37 40.55 -32.80
CA GLN A 343 4.76 40.57 -32.37
C GLN A 343 5.00 41.62 -31.27
N ARG A 344 4.40 42.82 -31.40
CA ARG A 344 4.45 43.86 -30.35
C ARG A 344 3.75 43.44 -29.06
N VAL A 345 2.57 42.83 -29.16
CA VAL A 345 1.83 42.30 -28.00
C VAL A 345 2.66 41.21 -27.30
N VAL A 346 3.25 40.29 -28.05
CA VAL A 346 4.12 39.22 -27.51
C VAL A 346 5.35 39.79 -26.80
N LEU A 347 6.01 40.81 -27.36
CA LEU A 347 7.18 41.45 -26.73
C LEU A 347 6.81 42.23 -25.45
N SER A 348 5.69 42.96 -25.47
CA SER A 348 5.13 43.64 -24.29
C SER A 348 4.81 42.66 -23.17
N LEU A 349 4.14 41.55 -23.49
CA LEU A 349 3.85 40.47 -22.55
C LEU A 349 5.14 39.88 -21.94
N ARG A 350 6.17 39.62 -22.75
CA ARG A 350 7.46 39.11 -22.24
C ARG A 350 8.12 40.11 -21.29
N ARG A 351 8.13 41.39 -21.64
CA ARG A 351 8.74 42.45 -20.82
C ARG A 351 8.03 42.59 -19.47
N ARG A 352 6.69 42.58 -19.44
CA ARG A 352 5.88 42.75 -18.22
C ARG A 352 5.81 41.49 -17.34
N LEU A 353 5.81 40.28 -17.91
CA LEU A 353 5.73 39.02 -17.14
C LEU A 353 7.10 38.45 -16.72
N LEU A 354 8.14 38.60 -17.56
CA LEU A 354 9.44 37.94 -17.37
C LEU A 354 10.56 38.92 -17.00
N GLY A 355 10.26 40.22 -16.97
CA GLY A 355 11.22 41.30 -16.70
C GLY A 355 12.25 41.52 -17.81
N ALA A 356 12.19 40.78 -18.92
CA ALA A 356 13.12 40.91 -20.04
C ALA A 356 12.50 40.41 -21.36
N GLU A 357 12.76 41.10 -22.47
CA GLU A 357 12.22 40.76 -23.80
C GLU A 357 12.81 39.49 -24.42
N ASN A 358 14.04 39.18 -24.04
CA ASN A 358 14.82 38.08 -24.60
C ASN A 358 14.46 36.72 -24.00
N LYS A 359 13.71 36.70 -22.88
CA LYS A 359 13.28 35.47 -22.22
C LYS A 359 12.09 34.87 -22.97
N ARG A 360 12.18 33.57 -23.25
CA ARG A 360 11.10 32.82 -23.92
C ARG A 360 9.99 32.53 -22.91
N PHE A 361 8.77 32.33 -23.37
CA PHE A 361 7.68 31.85 -22.51
C PHE A 361 7.98 30.49 -21.84
N ARG A 362 8.90 29.69 -22.41
CA ARG A 362 9.44 28.49 -21.76
C ARG A 362 10.19 28.81 -20.46
N ASP A 363 10.84 29.97 -20.39
CA ASP A 363 11.54 30.46 -19.21
C ASP A 363 10.57 31.01 -18.15
N ALA A 364 9.34 31.37 -18.55
CA ALA A 364 8.24 31.69 -17.63
C ALA A 364 7.87 30.50 -16.76
N ALA A 365 7.88 29.30 -17.33
CA ALA A 365 7.65 28.07 -16.57
C ALA A 365 8.72 27.86 -15.50
N ALA A 366 9.99 28.19 -15.79
CA ALA A 366 11.06 28.14 -14.78
C ALA A 366 10.82 29.14 -13.63
N LEU A 367 10.31 30.34 -13.93
CA LEU A 367 9.94 31.35 -12.92
C LEU A 367 8.74 30.91 -12.07
N VAL A 368 7.76 30.22 -12.66
CA VAL A 368 6.59 29.67 -11.95
C VAL A 368 7.00 28.56 -10.97
N LEU A 369 8.04 27.81 -11.31
CA LEU A 369 8.62 26.75 -10.50
C LEU A 369 9.56 27.26 -9.41
N ASP A 370 10.05 28.49 -9.53
CA ASP A 370 10.97 29.09 -8.57
C ASP A 370 10.29 29.23 -7.20
N ARG A 371 10.92 28.65 -6.17
CA ARG A 371 10.49 28.78 -4.77
C ARG A 371 11.56 29.56 -4.02
N PRO A 372 11.18 30.36 -2.99
CA PRO A 372 12.16 31.08 -2.20
C PRO A 372 13.17 30.10 -1.58
N GLU A 373 14.45 30.48 -1.64
CA GLU A 373 15.60 29.67 -1.20
C GLU A 373 15.46 29.19 0.26
N THR A 374 14.83 29.99 1.11
CA THR A 374 14.52 29.65 2.52
C THR A 374 13.64 28.41 2.68
N VAL A 375 12.74 28.14 1.72
CA VAL A 375 11.88 26.95 1.73
C VAL A 375 12.68 25.70 1.35
N TYR A 376 13.59 25.81 0.37
CA TYR A 376 14.50 24.72 0.02
C TYR A 376 15.41 24.37 1.19
N LEU A 377 16.06 25.35 1.80
CA LEU A 377 16.93 25.14 2.97
C LEU A 377 16.19 24.47 4.14
N ARG A 378 14.93 24.88 4.39
CA ARG A 378 14.10 24.26 5.44
C ARG A 378 13.78 22.80 5.12
N ASP A 379 13.35 22.51 3.89
CA ASP A 379 12.93 21.16 3.51
C ASP A 379 14.15 20.22 3.41
N GLU A 380 15.30 20.71 2.95
CA GLU A 380 16.58 19.98 2.93
C GLU A 380 17.13 19.69 4.33
N SER A 381 17.14 20.70 5.22
CA SER A 381 17.57 20.51 6.60
C SER A 381 16.63 19.58 7.36
N ALA A 382 15.31 19.69 7.17
CA ALA A 382 14.33 18.75 7.73
C ALA A 382 14.60 17.32 7.25
N PHE A 383 14.89 17.14 5.96
CA PHE A 383 15.21 15.84 5.39
C PHE A 383 16.47 15.23 6.02
N LEU A 384 17.56 16.00 6.09
CA LEU A 384 18.82 15.56 6.69
C LEU A 384 18.64 15.21 8.16
N LEU A 385 18.02 16.10 8.94
CA LEU A 385 17.75 15.87 10.37
C LEU A 385 16.83 14.66 10.58
N GLY A 386 15.87 14.43 9.69
CA GLY A 386 14.99 13.26 9.72
C GLY A 386 15.75 11.95 9.54
N ILE A 387 16.71 11.90 8.60
CA ILE A 387 17.57 10.73 8.39
C ILE A 387 18.52 10.53 9.58
N ILE A 388 19.16 11.60 10.06
CA ILE A 388 20.02 11.53 11.25
C ILE A 388 19.23 11.03 12.45
N ASN A 389 18.02 11.55 12.67
CA ASN A 389 17.14 11.11 13.74
C ASN A 389 16.83 9.61 13.61
N LEU A 390 16.52 9.11 12.42
CA LEU A 390 16.29 7.67 12.20
C LEU A 390 17.52 6.83 12.53
N MET A 391 18.69 7.21 12.00
CA MET A 391 19.96 6.48 12.23
C MET A 391 20.37 6.49 13.70
N VAL A 392 20.24 7.64 14.39
CA VAL A 392 20.57 7.74 15.82
C VAL A 392 19.54 7.00 16.66
N THR A 393 18.25 7.06 16.32
CA THR A 393 17.21 6.27 17.00
C THR A 393 17.53 4.78 16.91
N GLU A 394 17.88 4.27 15.72
CA GLU A 394 18.31 2.88 15.52
C GLU A 394 19.57 2.58 16.34
N ALA A 395 20.60 3.42 16.25
CA ALA A 395 21.83 3.24 17.01
C ALA A 395 21.58 3.21 18.53
N VAL A 396 20.75 4.09 19.08
CA VAL A 396 20.41 4.10 20.51
C VAL A 396 19.66 2.84 20.89
N VAL A 397 18.65 2.42 20.13
CA VAL A 397 17.91 1.17 20.42
C VAL A 397 18.83 -0.05 20.31
N LEU A 398 19.78 -0.07 19.37
CA LEU A 398 20.72 -1.16 19.10
C LEU A 398 22.07 -1.10 19.85
N THR A 399 22.36 -0.04 20.59
CA THR A 399 23.60 0.06 21.42
C THR A 399 23.37 0.52 22.86
N ASN A 400 22.23 1.11 23.19
CA ASN A 400 21.83 1.44 24.55
C ASN A 400 20.29 1.61 24.70
N PRO A 401 19.48 0.53 24.62
CA PRO A 401 18.02 0.62 24.73
C PRO A 401 17.58 1.26 26.06
N GLN A 402 18.35 1.05 27.12
CA GLN A 402 18.08 1.63 28.44
C GLN A 402 18.17 3.15 28.45
N GLY A 403 19.00 3.74 27.58
CA GLY A 403 19.12 5.19 27.43
C GLY A 403 18.04 5.81 26.53
N PHE A 404 17.17 5.00 25.92
CA PHE A 404 16.23 5.50 24.91
C PHE A 404 15.24 6.54 25.46
N TRP A 405 14.88 6.47 26.74
CA TRP A 405 14.00 7.46 27.36
C TRP A 405 14.59 8.89 27.33
N LEU A 406 15.92 9.05 27.40
CA LEU A 406 16.57 10.36 27.24
C LEU A 406 16.41 10.89 25.81
N TRP A 407 16.54 10.01 24.83
CA TRP A 407 16.32 10.35 23.42
C TRP A 407 14.86 10.77 23.16
N PHE A 408 13.91 10.07 23.79
CA PHE A 408 12.50 10.42 23.79
C PHE A 408 12.24 11.80 24.44
N LEU A 409 12.84 12.07 25.60
CA LEU A 409 12.73 13.36 26.30
C LEU A 409 13.42 14.52 25.58
N LEU A 410 14.38 14.27 24.69
CA LEU A 410 14.96 15.29 23.84
C LEU A 410 14.02 15.69 22.69
N TRP A 411 13.50 14.70 21.96
CA TRP A 411 12.74 14.95 20.74
C TRP A 411 11.28 15.34 20.98
N LEU A 412 10.61 14.73 21.95
CA LEU A 412 9.21 15.02 22.21
C LEU A 412 8.94 16.52 22.49
N PRO A 413 9.56 17.17 23.49
CA PRO A 413 9.30 18.59 23.76
C PRO A 413 9.72 19.48 22.59
N THR A 414 10.84 19.17 21.92
CA THR A 414 11.31 19.92 20.75
C THR A 414 10.26 19.95 19.64
N LEU A 415 9.72 18.78 19.28
CA LEU A 415 8.71 18.68 18.22
C LEU A 415 7.35 19.24 18.65
N LEU A 416 6.96 19.06 19.91
CA LEU A 416 5.71 19.62 20.44
C LEU A 416 5.72 21.14 20.49
N LEU A 417 6.85 21.79 20.81
CA LEU A 417 6.96 23.26 20.78
C LEU A 417 6.83 23.81 19.36
N ILE A 418 7.49 23.17 18.38
CA ILE A 418 7.35 23.51 16.96
C ILE A 418 5.89 23.34 16.53
N ARG A 419 5.24 22.26 16.98
CA ARG A 419 3.86 21.96 16.63
C ARG A 419 2.87 22.93 17.25
N LEU A 420 3.03 23.28 18.53
CA LEU A 420 2.22 24.29 19.20
C LEU A 420 2.28 25.63 18.48
N TRP A 421 3.48 26.04 18.04
CA TRP A 421 3.65 27.28 17.29
C TRP A 421 3.00 27.22 15.90
N THR A 422 3.23 26.14 15.14
CA THR A 422 2.66 26.00 13.78
C THR A 422 1.14 25.81 13.79
N TYR A 423 0.59 25.07 14.75
CA TYR A 423 -0.84 24.77 14.82
C TYR A 423 -1.66 25.95 15.31
N SER A 424 -1.14 26.73 16.26
CA SER A 424 -1.79 27.97 16.72
C SER A 424 -1.96 28.98 15.59
N ARG A 425 -1.04 29.03 14.63
CA ARG A 425 -1.14 29.89 13.44
C ARG A 425 -2.11 29.40 12.37
N LYS A 426 -2.54 28.14 12.44
CA LYS A 426 -3.44 27.49 11.47
C LYS A 426 -4.87 27.30 12.00
N GLY A 427 -5.14 27.66 13.25
CA GLY A 427 -6.42 27.33 13.91
C GLY A 427 -6.53 25.84 14.30
N TRP A 428 -5.40 25.14 14.41
CA TRP A 428 -5.33 23.68 14.62
C TRP A 428 -4.88 23.32 16.05
N GLN A 429 -4.73 24.30 16.93
CA GLN A 429 -4.20 24.09 18.28
C GLN A 429 -4.99 23.09 19.13
N MET A 430 -6.29 22.93 18.86
CA MET A 430 -7.13 22.01 19.62
C MET A 430 -6.82 20.54 19.34
N PHE A 431 -6.12 20.20 18.24
CA PHE A 431 -5.61 18.84 18.04
C PHE A 431 -4.57 18.44 19.08
N LEU A 432 -3.92 19.38 19.78
CA LEU A 432 -2.97 19.04 20.84
C LEU A 432 -3.65 18.44 22.09
N LEU A 433 -4.99 18.47 22.15
CA LEU A 433 -5.77 17.77 23.19
C LEU A 433 -6.05 16.31 22.84
N ASP A 434 -5.68 15.86 21.64
CA ASP A 434 -5.93 14.49 21.19
C ASP A 434 -5.22 13.45 22.07
N PHE A 435 -5.78 12.24 22.08
CA PHE A 435 -5.37 11.16 22.96
C PHE A 435 -3.88 10.79 22.85
N CYS A 436 -3.27 10.91 21.66
CA CYS A 436 -1.86 10.62 21.48
C CYS A 436 -0.95 11.60 22.24
N TYR A 437 -1.31 12.89 22.35
CA TYR A 437 -0.56 13.86 23.15
C TYR A 437 -0.68 13.55 24.64
N ALA A 438 -1.89 13.20 25.10
CA ALA A 438 -2.12 12.77 26.47
C ALA A 438 -1.32 11.50 26.83
N ALA A 439 -1.28 10.51 25.93
CA ALA A 439 -0.50 9.29 26.12
C ALA A 439 1.02 9.56 26.19
N ASN A 440 1.53 10.50 25.38
CA ASN A 440 2.94 10.92 25.46
C ASN A 440 3.24 11.62 26.80
N LEU A 441 2.35 12.51 27.25
CA LEU A 441 2.47 13.15 28.56
C LEU A 441 2.44 12.12 29.69
N LEU A 442 1.56 11.12 29.61
CA LEU A 442 1.48 10.02 30.57
C LEU A 442 2.76 9.18 30.59
N MET A 443 3.35 8.89 29.42
CA MET A 443 4.64 8.20 29.32
C MET A 443 5.78 9.03 29.93
N VAL A 444 5.86 10.33 29.65
CA VAL A 444 6.83 11.22 30.29
C VAL A 444 6.65 11.22 31.81
N THR A 445 5.40 11.29 32.27
CA THR A 445 5.09 11.28 33.71
C THR A 445 5.52 9.96 34.35
N ALA A 446 5.27 8.82 33.70
CA ALA A 446 5.73 7.51 34.17
C ALA A 446 7.25 7.46 34.31
N LEU A 447 7.98 7.95 33.30
CA LEU A 447 9.45 7.95 33.27
C LEU A 447 10.06 8.89 34.32
N LEU A 448 9.45 10.05 34.57
CA LEU A 448 9.97 11.03 35.53
C LEU A 448 9.59 10.72 37.00
N THR A 449 8.41 10.16 37.23
CA THR A 449 7.94 9.82 38.58
C THR A 449 8.42 8.46 39.05
N GLY A 450 8.86 7.61 38.14
CA GLY A 450 9.25 6.25 38.43
C GLY A 450 8.09 5.31 38.78
N SER A 451 6.82 5.73 38.62
CA SER A 451 5.68 4.92 39.04
C SER A 451 5.41 3.73 38.08
N PRO A 452 5.46 2.46 38.56
CA PRO A 452 5.15 1.30 37.73
C PRO A 452 3.70 1.29 37.24
N VAL A 453 2.76 1.77 38.07
CA VAL A 453 1.33 1.83 37.71
C VAL A 453 1.08 2.82 36.57
N VAL A 454 1.66 4.02 36.67
CA VAL A 454 1.55 5.04 35.61
C VAL A 454 2.24 4.56 34.34
N PHE A 455 3.37 3.85 34.46
CA PHE A 455 4.05 3.24 33.32
C PHE A 455 3.18 2.20 32.62
N TRP A 456 2.54 1.29 33.34
CA TRP A 456 1.68 0.29 32.71
C TRP A 456 0.43 0.89 32.08
N ALA A 457 -0.11 1.97 32.65
CA ALA A 457 -1.18 2.75 32.03
C ALA A 457 -0.71 3.40 30.72
N ALA A 458 0.47 4.03 30.73
CA ALA A 458 1.10 4.60 29.55
C ALA A 458 1.44 3.53 28.50
N PHE A 459 1.94 2.37 28.92
CA PHE A 459 2.30 1.24 28.08
C PHE A 459 1.09 0.73 27.31
N ALA A 460 -0.03 0.49 28.00
CA ALA A 460 -1.25 -0.04 27.40
C ALA A 460 -1.74 0.86 26.25
N VAL A 461 -1.80 2.17 26.49
CA VAL A 461 -2.30 3.13 25.51
C VAL A 461 -1.27 3.46 24.42
N ALA A 462 0.02 3.49 24.77
CA ALA A 462 1.12 3.76 23.82
C ALA A 462 1.28 2.62 22.82
N CYS A 463 1.43 1.38 23.29
CA CYS A 463 1.64 0.19 22.44
C CYS A 463 0.37 -0.27 21.74
N GLY A 464 -0.81 0.10 22.25
CA GLY A 464 -2.10 -0.24 21.67
C GLY A 464 -2.64 0.84 20.71
N PRO A 465 -3.63 1.65 21.13
CA PRO A 465 -4.32 2.62 20.27
C PRO A 465 -3.40 3.65 19.61
N VAL A 466 -2.41 4.18 20.33
CA VAL A 466 -1.51 5.23 19.81
C VAL A 466 -0.57 4.67 18.73
N ALA A 467 0.03 3.51 18.97
CA ALA A 467 0.86 2.86 17.97
C ALA A 467 0.03 2.39 16.75
N THR A 468 -1.16 1.81 16.98
CA THR A 468 -2.06 1.34 15.91
C THR A 468 -2.52 2.48 14.99
N ALA A 469 -2.64 3.69 15.53
CA ALA A 469 -2.99 4.89 14.79
C ALA A 469 -2.04 5.18 13.60
N ILE A 470 -0.79 4.70 13.62
CA ILE A 470 0.14 4.83 12.48
C ILE A 470 -0.44 4.19 11.23
N VAL A 471 -1.00 2.99 11.36
CA VAL A 471 -1.61 2.25 10.24
C VAL A 471 -3.03 2.74 9.99
N ALA A 472 -3.84 2.89 11.05
CA ALA A 472 -5.25 3.26 10.93
C ALA A 472 -5.45 4.64 10.26
N TRP A 473 -4.60 5.62 10.61
CA TRP A 473 -4.65 6.98 10.05
C TRP A 473 -3.64 7.22 8.93
N ARG A 474 -2.92 6.17 8.50
CA ARG A 474 -1.92 6.21 7.43
C ARG A 474 -0.85 7.28 7.67
N ASN A 475 -0.37 7.38 8.91
CA ASN A 475 0.73 8.28 9.27
C ASN A 475 1.94 7.91 8.42
N SER A 476 2.48 8.91 7.73
CA SER A 476 3.48 8.73 6.67
C SER A 476 4.83 9.22 7.15
N LEU A 477 5.86 8.39 7.09
CA LEU A 477 7.23 8.79 7.38
C LEU A 477 7.80 9.59 6.20
N VAL A 478 7.91 10.91 6.35
CA VAL A 478 8.29 11.84 5.27
C VAL A 478 9.32 12.83 5.80
N PHE A 479 10.60 12.54 5.55
CA PHE A 479 11.72 13.28 6.15
C PHE A 479 11.74 14.80 5.87
N HIS A 480 11.34 15.27 4.68
CA HIS A 480 11.30 16.72 4.38
C HIS A 480 10.11 17.46 5.00
N ASP A 481 9.14 16.74 5.59
CA ASP A 481 7.93 17.31 6.18
C ASP A 481 7.95 17.09 7.69
N ILE A 482 8.33 18.14 8.42
CA ILE A 482 8.43 18.13 9.89
C ILE A 482 7.09 17.77 10.54
N ASP A 483 5.97 18.20 9.96
CA ASP A 483 4.64 17.93 10.53
C ASP A 483 4.31 16.44 10.47
N LYS A 484 4.59 15.80 9.33
CA LYS A 484 4.41 14.35 9.15
C LYS A 484 5.37 13.53 9.99
N THR A 485 6.62 13.94 10.04
CA THR A 485 7.63 13.28 10.88
C THR A 485 7.25 13.38 12.36
N THR A 486 6.80 14.54 12.82
CA THR A 486 6.32 14.75 14.20
C THR A 486 5.13 13.83 14.52
N THR A 487 4.18 13.69 13.59
CA THR A 487 3.09 12.72 13.77
C THR A 487 3.61 11.30 13.96
N VAL A 488 4.56 10.83 13.14
CA VAL A 488 5.10 9.47 13.31
C VAL A 488 5.83 9.33 14.66
N VAL A 489 6.64 10.32 15.06
CA VAL A 489 7.36 10.31 16.35
C VAL A 489 6.41 10.21 17.53
N ILE A 490 5.37 11.05 17.59
CA ILE A 490 4.36 11.06 18.67
C ILE A 490 3.63 9.72 18.79
N HIS A 491 3.49 8.97 17.69
CA HIS A 491 2.78 7.68 17.72
C HIS A 491 3.72 6.48 17.90
N ALA A 492 4.98 6.56 17.46
CA ALA A 492 5.94 5.45 17.50
C ALA A 492 6.84 5.48 18.74
N PHE A 493 7.38 6.64 19.10
CA PHE A 493 8.36 6.76 20.19
C PHE A 493 7.83 6.36 21.57
N PRO A 494 6.58 6.66 22.00
CA PRO A 494 6.10 6.19 23.29
C PRO A 494 6.01 4.65 23.35
N ALA A 495 5.68 3.98 22.24
CA ALA A 495 5.70 2.52 22.18
C ALA A 495 7.14 1.96 22.15
N LEU A 496 8.07 2.68 21.51
CA LEU A 496 9.48 2.29 21.44
C LEU A 496 10.19 2.44 22.79
N VAL A 497 9.94 3.51 23.54
CA VAL A 497 10.45 3.66 24.92
C VAL A 497 9.82 2.63 25.85
N ALA A 498 8.51 2.38 25.72
CA ALA A 498 7.83 1.31 26.46
C ALA A 498 8.47 -0.06 26.22
N PHE A 499 8.79 -0.38 24.96
CA PHE A 499 9.49 -1.61 24.58
C PHE A 499 10.89 -1.68 25.21
N CYS A 500 11.68 -0.62 25.07
CA CYS A 500 13.02 -0.56 25.65
C CYS A 500 13.00 -0.74 27.17
N THR A 501 12.11 -0.03 27.87
CA THR A 501 11.96 -0.12 29.33
C THR A 501 11.45 -1.49 29.79
N ARG A 502 10.45 -2.07 29.12
CA ARG A 502 9.86 -3.35 29.51
C ARG A 502 10.78 -4.54 29.27
N TRP A 503 11.50 -4.56 28.15
CA TRP A 503 12.20 -5.75 27.68
C TRP A 503 13.71 -5.73 27.91
N PHE A 504 14.31 -4.53 28.01
CA PHE A 504 15.77 -4.35 28.07
C PHE A 504 16.25 -3.37 29.14
N GLY A 505 15.34 -2.67 29.82
CA GLY A 505 15.68 -1.64 30.79
C GLY A 505 15.31 -2.03 32.21
N LEU A 506 15.85 -1.24 33.14
CA LEU A 506 15.24 -1.10 34.44
C LEU A 506 13.88 -0.43 34.25
N GLY A 507 12.87 -0.87 34.98
CA GLY A 507 11.59 -0.19 35.05
C GLY A 507 11.76 1.26 35.52
N PRO A 508 10.69 2.07 35.47
CA PRO A 508 10.77 3.49 35.79
C PRO A 508 11.32 3.79 37.19
N ASN A 509 11.13 2.88 38.15
CA ASN A 509 11.65 2.95 39.52
C ASN A 509 13.07 2.39 39.68
N GLY A 510 13.76 2.06 38.58
CA GLY A 510 15.06 1.38 38.64
C GLY A 510 14.98 -0.12 38.89
N VAL A 511 13.78 -0.72 38.87
CA VAL A 511 13.55 -2.15 39.13
C VAL A 511 13.06 -2.85 37.86
N PRO A 512 13.65 -3.97 37.42
CA PRO A 512 13.25 -4.62 36.17
C PRO A 512 11.89 -5.34 36.27
N PHE A 513 11.20 -5.43 35.13
CA PHE A 513 9.99 -6.25 34.96
C PHE A 513 10.38 -7.66 34.52
N CYS A 514 10.48 -8.59 35.48
CA CYS A 514 10.92 -9.94 35.20
C CYS A 514 9.74 -10.86 34.85
N ASP A 515 9.94 -11.68 33.82
CA ASP A 515 9.12 -12.85 33.50
C ASP A 515 10.01 -14.11 33.46
N SER A 516 9.42 -15.28 33.19
CA SER A 516 10.15 -16.54 33.07
C SER A 516 11.24 -16.53 31.97
N ALA A 517 11.15 -15.60 31.01
CA ALA A 517 12.10 -15.44 29.92
C ALA A 517 13.13 -14.31 30.17
N TRP A 518 13.07 -13.62 31.31
CA TRP A 518 14.01 -12.55 31.69
C TRP A 518 15.46 -13.05 31.75
N GLY A 519 15.71 -14.15 32.48
CA GLY A 519 17.06 -14.72 32.60
C GLY A 519 17.69 -15.12 31.24
N PRO A 520 17.00 -15.90 30.39
CA PRO A 520 17.46 -16.19 29.04
C PRO A 520 17.70 -14.95 28.16
N ARG A 521 16.88 -13.90 28.29
CA ARG A 521 17.10 -12.64 27.57
C ARG A 521 18.34 -11.91 28.08
N VAL A 522 18.57 -11.86 29.38
CA VAL A 522 19.78 -11.29 29.98
C VAL A 522 21.04 -11.99 29.47
N GLU A 523 21.02 -13.32 29.35
CA GLU A 523 22.11 -14.09 28.75
C GLU A 523 22.34 -13.71 27.28
N LEU A 524 21.27 -13.53 26.50
CA LEU A 524 21.35 -13.07 25.12
C LEU A 524 21.94 -11.65 25.03
N MET A 525 21.47 -10.73 25.88
CA MET A 525 22.00 -9.37 25.96
C MET A 525 23.50 -9.38 26.28
N ARG A 526 23.96 -10.25 27.20
CA ARG A 526 25.39 -10.39 27.52
C ARG A 526 26.25 -10.78 26.32
N ARG A 527 25.69 -11.55 25.38
CA ARG A 527 26.40 -12.03 24.18
C ARG A 527 26.38 -11.03 23.03
N VAL A 528 25.24 -10.36 22.83
CA VAL A 528 25.03 -9.47 21.70
C VAL A 528 25.57 -8.08 21.99
N TRP A 529 25.60 -7.67 23.26
CA TRP A 529 25.80 -6.29 23.64
C TRP A 529 27.12 -6.02 24.35
N PRO A 530 27.75 -4.85 24.14
CA PRO A 530 28.89 -4.42 24.94
C PRO A 530 28.56 -4.40 26.44
N LYS A 531 29.56 -4.77 27.25
CA LYS A 531 29.50 -4.91 28.72
C LYS A 531 28.84 -3.73 29.41
N SER A 532 29.21 -2.51 29.02
CA SER A 532 28.69 -1.26 29.57
C SER A 532 27.17 -1.06 29.45
N ALA A 533 26.50 -1.73 28.51
CA ALA A 533 25.07 -1.51 28.27
C ALA A 533 24.16 -2.68 28.69
N TRP A 534 24.70 -3.85 29.03
CA TRP A 534 23.93 -4.89 29.74
C TRP A 534 24.15 -4.88 31.26
N GLU A 535 25.31 -4.43 31.76
CA GLU A 535 25.56 -4.35 33.22
C GLU A 535 24.60 -3.39 33.94
N ALA A 536 24.15 -2.32 33.28
CA ALA A 536 23.13 -1.43 33.84
C ALA A 536 21.71 -2.05 33.88
N ALA A 537 21.44 -3.08 33.06
CA ALA A 537 20.12 -3.73 32.94
C ALA A 537 19.97 -4.94 33.85
N VAL A 538 21.09 -5.63 34.07
CA VAL A 538 21.14 -6.80 34.94
C VAL A 538 21.28 -6.29 36.35
N ALA A 539 20.13 -6.05 36.96
CA ALA A 539 20.07 -5.87 38.39
C ALA A 539 20.72 -7.08 39.08
N ASP A 540 21.52 -6.86 40.13
CA ASP A 540 22.27 -7.90 40.83
C ASP A 540 21.38 -9.12 41.12
N PRO A 541 21.91 -10.36 41.08
CA PRO A 541 21.17 -11.56 41.47
C PRO A 541 20.65 -11.42 42.91
N GLY A 542 19.39 -10.99 43.05
CA GLY A 542 18.82 -10.55 44.33
C GLY A 542 17.96 -9.28 44.26
N THR A 543 18.00 -8.55 43.14
CA THR A 543 17.11 -7.39 42.95
C THR A 543 15.66 -7.87 42.80
N PRO A 544 14.70 -7.33 43.57
CA PRO A 544 13.29 -7.69 43.45
C PRO A 544 12.79 -7.39 42.04
N CYS A 545 11.82 -8.17 41.57
CA CYS A 545 11.19 -7.96 40.27
C CYS A 545 9.83 -7.29 40.47
N GLU A 546 9.55 -6.27 39.66
CA GLU A 546 8.22 -5.68 39.63
C GLU A 546 7.25 -6.62 38.89
N PRO A 547 6.03 -6.85 39.43
CA PRO A 547 5.04 -7.68 38.78
C PRO A 547 4.58 -7.05 37.46
N ILE A 548 4.39 -7.91 36.47
CA ILE A 548 3.76 -7.55 35.20
C ILE A 548 2.24 -7.74 35.39
N PRO A 549 1.41 -6.72 35.13
CA PRO A 549 -0.04 -6.86 35.18
C PRO A 549 -0.52 -7.97 34.26
N SER A 550 -1.55 -8.69 34.66
CA SER A 550 -2.21 -9.66 33.80
C SER A 550 -2.84 -9.00 32.57
N ALA A 551 -3.13 -9.81 31.55
CA ALA A 551 -3.74 -9.32 30.31
C ALA A 551 -5.04 -8.53 30.54
N LEU A 552 -5.88 -8.99 31.48
CA LEU A 552 -7.13 -8.32 31.83
C LEU A 552 -6.87 -7.00 32.58
N GLU A 553 -5.96 -7.00 33.56
CA GLU A 553 -5.61 -5.78 34.30
C GLU A 553 -5.05 -4.71 33.38
N LEU A 554 -4.18 -5.08 32.44
CA LEU A 554 -3.59 -4.15 31.48
C LEU A 554 -4.63 -3.59 30.50
N TRP A 555 -5.55 -4.43 30.04
CA TRP A 555 -6.66 -3.99 29.20
C TRP A 555 -7.59 -3.02 29.95
N VAL A 556 -7.96 -3.36 31.19
CA VAL A 556 -8.80 -2.49 32.05
C VAL A 556 -8.08 -1.18 32.34
N LEU A 557 -6.79 -1.20 32.65
CA LEU A 557 -6.00 0.00 32.92
C LEU A 557 -5.94 0.92 31.70
N GLY A 558 -5.78 0.35 30.49
CA GLY A 558 -5.87 1.10 29.24
C GLY A 558 -7.25 1.73 29.01
N MET A 559 -8.32 0.98 29.27
CA MET A 559 -9.70 1.47 29.15
C MET A 559 -10.03 2.57 30.15
N VAL A 560 -9.60 2.44 31.40
CA VAL A 560 -9.75 3.48 32.43
C VAL A 560 -8.98 4.74 32.03
N THR A 561 -7.74 4.60 31.58
CA THR A 561 -6.91 5.72 31.11
C THR A 561 -7.60 6.47 29.96
N TYR A 562 -8.13 5.73 28.99
CA TYR A 562 -8.91 6.30 27.90
C TYR A 562 -10.20 6.97 28.40
N ALA A 563 -10.96 6.33 29.28
CA ALA A 563 -12.22 6.87 29.79
C ALA A 563 -12.01 8.18 30.56
N VAL A 564 -10.94 8.25 31.36
CA VAL A 564 -10.53 9.48 32.06
C VAL A 564 -10.20 10.58 31.06
N TRP A 565 -9.36 10.30 30.06
CA TRP A 565 -9.05 11.28 29.02
C TRP A 565 -10.30 11.70 28.24
N GLN A 566 -11.17 10.77 27.85
CA GLN A 566 -12.38 11.04 27.08
C GLN A 566 -13.35 11.93 27.86
N ALA A 567 -13.49 11.69 29.17
CA ALA A 567 -14.28 12.53 30.05
C ALA A 567 -13.69 13.93 30.17
N LEU A 568 -12.38 14.04 30.39
CA LEU A 568 -11.67 15.33 30.46
C LEU A 568 -11.76 16.11 29.14
N TYR A 569 -11.63 15.43 28.00
CA TYR A 569 -11.75 16.01 26.68
C TYR A 569 -13.15 16.62 26.49
N LEU A 570 -14.21 15.85 26.78
CA LEU A 570 -15.59 16.34 26.65
C LEU A 570 -15.89 17.46 27.66
N LEU A 571 -15.40 17.35 28.90
CA LEU A 571 -15.50 18.44 29.87
C LEU A 571 -14.86 19.70 29.30
N LEU A 572 -13.64 19.61 28.78
CA LEU A 572 -12.93 20.77 28.27
C LEU A 572 -13.60 21.38 27.03
N THR A 573 -14.05 20.56 26.07
CA THR A 573 -14.60 21.04 24.78
C THR A 573 -16.07 21.38 24.79
N GLU A 574 -16.90 20.74 25.64
CA GLU A 574 -18.36 20.89 25.59
C GLU A 574 -18.91 21.78 26.71
N VAL A 575 -18.16 21.96 27.80
CA VAL A 575 -18.64 22.76 28.93
C VAL A 575 -18.50 24.26 28.61
N PRO A 576 -19.59 25.05 28.68
CA PRO A 576 -19.58 26.44 28.24
C PRO A 576 -18.55 27.34 28.95
N TRP A 577 -18.32 27.12 30.25
CA TRP A 577 -17.37 27.91 31.06
C TRP A 577 -15.90 27.49 30.91
N LEU A 578 -15.62 26.40 30.20
CA LEU A 578 -14.27 25.98 29.84
C LEU A 578 -13.93 26.46 28.43
N LEU A 579 -14.09 25.63 27.40
CA LEU A 579 -13.87 26.04 26.00
C LEU A 579 -15.14 25.97 25.14
N GLY A 580 -16.27 25.47 25.66
CA GLY A 580 -17.49 25.26 24.86
C GLY A 580 -18.00 26.53 24.19
N SER A 581 -18.22 27.60 24.96
CA SER A 581 -18.71 28.88 24.42
C SER A 581 -17.70 29.54 23.45
N TRP A 582 -16.42 29.41 23.75
CA TRP A 582 -15.35 29.91 22.89
C TRP A 582 -15.31 29.15 21.56
N LEU A 583 -15.42 27.82 21.58
CA LEU A 583 -15.44 26.98 20.39
C LEU A 583 -16.69 27.26 19.53
N GLU A 584 -17.85 27.51 20.13
CA GLU A 584 -19.06 27.89 19.40
C GLU A 584 -18.90 29.21 18.62
N GLY A 585 -18.10 30.15 19.16
CA GLY A 585 -17.78 31.42 18.50
C GLY A 585 -16.69 31.35 17.44
N HIS A 586 -15.91 30.26 17.36
CA HIS A 586 -14.74 30.12 16.49
C HIS A 586 -14.87 28.84 15.62
N ASP A 587 -15.66 28.91 14.55
CA ASP A 587 -15.90 27.79 13.62
C ASP A 587 -14.70 27.44 12.72
N GLU A 588 -13.72 28.35 12.63
CA GLU A 588 -12.45 28.18 11.94
C GLU A 588 -11.46 27.30 12.72
N VAL A 589 -11.69 27.10 14.02
CA VAL A 589 -10.84 26.26 14.86
C VAL A 589 -11.21 24.79 14.69
N GLU A 590 -10.23 23.96 14.37
CA GLU A 590 -10.43 22.54 14.12
C GLU A 590 -10.24 21.71 15.39
N THR A 591 -11.25 20.90 15.72
CA THR A 591 -11.16 19.83 16.73
C THR A 591 -11.19 18.47 16.03
N SER A 592 -10.74 17.41 16.72
CA SER A 592 -10.80 16.04 16.18
C SER A 592 -12.18 15.62 15.69
N MET A 593 -13.23 16.03 16.41
CA MET A 593 -14.61 15.74 16.03
C MET A 593 -15.04 16.53 14.78
N ARG A 594 -14.77 17.84 14.73
CA ARG A 594 -15.06 18.69 13.56
C ARG A 594 -14.35 18.16 12.32
N TRP A 595 -13.08 17.78 12.46
CA TRP A 595 -12.28 17.24 11.37
C TRP A 595 -12.81 15.88 10.88
N LEU A 596 -13.15 14.95 11.77
CA LEU A 596 -13.64 13.63 11.38
C LEU A 596 -15.01 13.69 10.69
N VAL A 597 -15.86 14.64 11.09
CA VAL A 597 -17.15 14.91 10.45
C VAL A 597 -16.94 15.49 9.03
N ARG A 598 -16.03 16.45 8.87
CA ARG A 598 -15.70 17.05 7.58
C ARG A 598 -14.94 16.09 6.64
N SER A 599 -14.14 15.18 7.20
CA SER A 599 -13.29 14.23 6.47
C SER A 599 -14.07 12.98 6.01
N LYS A 600 -14.89 13.13 4.95
CA LYS A 600 -15.74 12.07 4.36
C LYS A 600 -14.97 10.86 3.78
N THR A 601 -13.63 10.93 3.72
CA THR A 601 -12.78 9.91 3.07
C THR A 601 -12.04 8.97 4.05
N GLY A 602 -12.18 9.19 5.36
CA GLY A 602 -11.57 8.34 6.39
C GLY A 602 -12.16 6.94 6.45
N LEU A 603 -11.34 5.93 6.78
CA LEU A 603 -11.80 4.55 6.99
C LEU A 603 -12.80 4.46 8.15
N LEU A 604 -12.48 5.08 9.29
CA LEU A 604 -13.34 5.08 10.48
C LEU A 604 -14.68 5.77 10.19
N HIS A 605 -14.66 6.91 9.49
CA HIS A 605 -15.87 7.63 9.08
C HIS A 605 -16.80 6.74 8.24
N ARG A 606 -16.25 6.06 7.21
CA ARG A 606 -17.04 5.13 6.37
C ARG A 606 -17.57 3.92 7.16
N ALA A 607 -16.75 3.33 8.02
CA ALA A 607 -17.14 2.17 8.81
C ALA A 607 -18.22 2.52 9.84
N ALA A 608 -18.03 3.59 10.61
CA ALA A 608 -19.02 4.06 11.58
C ALA A 608 -20.34 4.42 10.90
N ARG A 609 -20.28 5.13 9.77
CA ARG A 609 -21.47 5.47 8.98
C ARG A 609 -22.20 4.23 8.47
N ALA A 610 -21.48 3.28 7.86
CA ALA A 610 -22.10 2.05 7.34
C ALA A 610 -22.80 1.23 8.44
N VAL A 611 -22.20 1.15 9.64
CA VAL A 611 -22.82 0.47 10.79
C VAL A 611 -24.04 1.25 11.28
N CYS A 612 -23.95 2.56 11.45
CA CYS A 612 -25.08 3.39 11.87
C CYS A 612 -26.24 3.37 10.86
N GLU A 613 -25.96 3.32 9.57
CA GLU A 613 -26.97 3.16 8.50
C GLU A 613 -27.61 1.76 8.53
N ALA A 614 -26.81 0.70 8.71
CA ALA A 614 -27.31 -0.67 8.78
C ALA A 614 -28.22 -0.92 10.00
N VAL A 615 -27.92 -0.27 11.12
CA VAL A 615 -28.71 -0.33 12.37
C VAL A 615 -29.92 0.61 12.32
N GLY A 616 -30.05 1.46 11.28
CA GLY A 616 -31.13 2.45 11.16
C GLY A 616 -30.98 3.66 12.09
N PHE A 617 -29.82 3.83 12.72
CA PHE A 617 -29.52 4.97 13.59
C PHE A 617 -29.22 6.24 12.80
N LEU A 618 -28.67 6.14 11.57
CA LEU A 618 -28.39 7.27 10.67
C LEU A 618 -29.13 7.09 9.34
N GLY A 619 -29.77 8.14 8.83
CA GLY A 619 -30.38 8.13 7.50
C GLY A 619 -29.33 8.10 6.38
N LYS A 620 -29.65 7.48 5.23
CA LYS A 620 -28.72 7.37 4.08
C LYS A 620 -28.19 8.71 3.57
N GLU A 621 -28.98 9.78 3.69
CA GLU A 621 -28.62 11.15 3.28
C GLU A 621 -28.42 12.13 4.44
N GLU A 622 -28.46 11.64 5.69
CA GLU A 622 -28.28 12.49 6.87
C GLU A 622 -26.81 12.94 6.98
N GLU A 623 -26.56 14.24 6.93
CA GLU A 623 -25.22 14.80 7.12
C GLU A 623 -24.92 14.95 8.61
N LEU A 624 -23.77 14.40 9.03
CA LEU A 624 -23.32 14.52 10.42
C LEU A 624 -22.91 15.97 10.71
N ASN A 625 -23.41 16.53 11.82
CA ASN A 625 -23.00 17.83 12.34
C ASN A 625 -22.33 17.66 13.70
N SER A 626 -21.11 18.20 13.88
CA SER A 626 -20.35 18.07 15.13
C SER A 626 -21.03 18.72 16.35
N ARG A 627 -21.98 19.64 16.14
CA ARG A 627 -22.71 20.29 17.24
C ARG A 627 -23.81 19.39 17.82
N GLU A 628 -24.32 18.46 17.02
CA GLU A 628 -25.41 17.57 17.42
C GLU A 628 -24.95 16.50 18.41
N ILE A 629 -25.79 16.25 19.42
CA ILE A 629 -25.57 15.20 20.42
C ILE A 629 -25.45 13.82 19.76
N LYS A 630 -26.20 13.59 18.68
CA LYS A 630 -26.15 12.34 17.91
C LYS A 630 -24.76 12.06 17.33
N THR A 631 -24.15 13.04 16.67
CA THR A 631 -22.80 12.92 16.13
C THR A 631 -21.75 12.73 17.22
N LYS A 632 -21.89 13.45 18.35
CA LYS A 632 -21.03 13.28 19.53
C LYS A 632 -21.10 11.85 20.06
N PHE A 633 -22.29 11.29 20.17
CA PHE A 633 -22.50 9.91 20.61
C PHE A 633 -21.86 8.88 19.67
N ILE A 634 -22.02 9.06 18.35
CA ILE A 634 -21.38 8.22 17.33
C ILE A 634 -19.85 8.28 17.47
N PHE A 635 -19.30 9.49 17.59
CA PHE A 635 -17.86 9.72 17.72
C PHE A 635 -17.29 9.02 18.96
N VAL A 636 -17.86 9.27 20.14
CA VAL A 636 -17.41 8.68 21.40
C VAL A 636 -17.52 7.16 21.37
N SER A 637 -18.62 6.62 20.82
CA SER A 637 -18.81 5.17 20.71
C SER A 637 -17.81 4.52 19.75
N ALA A 638 -17.58 5.13 18.59
CA ALA A 638 -16.60 4.63 17.62
C ALA A 638 -15.17 4.66 18.17
N GLN A 639 -14.80 5.72 18.89
CA GLN A 639 -13.49 5.81 19.54
C GLN A 639 -13.35 4.81 20.70
N LEU A 640 -14.41 4.57 21.47
CA LEU A 640 -14.41 3.58 22.54
C LEU A 640 -14.19 2.17 22.00
N ILE A 641 -14.91 1.79 20.93
CA ILE A 641 -14.76 0.49 20.26
C ILE A 641 -13.36 0.37 19.65
N PHE A 642 -12.91 1.41 18.95
CA PHE A 642 -11.55 1.45 18.39
C PHE A 642 -10.51 1.23 19.48
N THR A 643 -10.63 1.93 20.61
CA THR A 643 -9.70 1.79 21.75
C THR A 643 -9.72 0.39 22.34
N GLY A 644 -10.91 -0.17 22.61
CA GLY A 644 -11.03 -1.52 23.17
C GLY A 644 -10.39 -2.61 22.30
N ILE A 645 -10.54 -2.52 20.98
CA ILE A 645 -9.92 -3.47 20.03
C ILE A 645 -8.42 -3.22 19.93
N THR A 646 -7.99 -1.96 19.85
CA THR A 646 -6.58 -1.61 19.61
C THR A 646 -5.71 -1.70 20.86
N LEU A 647 -6.29 -1.90 22.04
CA LEU A 647 -5.56 -2.33 23.23
C LEU A 647 -5.02 -3.77 23.13
N LEU A 648 -5.60 -4.63 22.28
CA LEU A 648 -5.17 -6.03 22.14
C LEU A 648 -3.69 -6.16 21.71
N PRO A 649 -3.19 -5.43 20.68
CA PRO A 649 -1.76 -5.34 20.39
C PRO A 649 -0.90 -4.89 21.58
N GLY A 650 -1.41 -3.96 22.41
CA GLY A 650 -0.72 -3.48 23.61
C GLY A 650 -0.59 -4.59 24.68
N VAL A 651 -1.65 -5.37 24.89
CA VAL A 651 -1.64 -6.53 25.78
C VAL A 651 -0.65 -7.60 25.28
N MET A 652 -0.70 -7.91 23.98
CA MET A 652 0.26 -8.81 23.35
C MET A 652 1.70 -8.30 23.54
N ALA A 653 1.93 -7.00 23.35
CA ALA A 653 3.23 -6.36 23.47
C ALA A 653 3.83 -6.42 24.89
N ALA A 654 3.01 -6.51 25.93
CA ALA A 654 3.47 -6.60 27.33
C ALA A 654 3.95 -8.01 27.73
N HIS A 655 3.33 -9.04 27.15
CA HIS A 655 3.53 -10.43 27.55
C HIS A 655 4.39 -11.22 26.56
N TRP A 656 4.46 -10.80 25.29
CA TRP A 656 5.16 -11.53 24.24
C TRP A 656 6.22 -10.67 23.55
N PHE A 657 7.50 -10.98 23.79
CA PHE A 657 8.63 -10.21 23.30
C PHE A 657 8.70 -10.18 21.76
N GLU A 658 8.59 -11.35 21.13
CA GLU A 658 8.63 -11.49 19.67
C GLU A 658 7.39 -10.84 19.04
N GLY A 659 6.23 -10.95 19.70
CA GLY A 659 5.00 -10.26 19.31
C GLY A 659 5.16 -8.73 19.35
N CYS A 660 5.73 -8.19 20.44
CA CYS A 660 6.01 -6.77 20.58
C CYS A 660 6.99 -6.28 19.49
N THR A 661 8.08 -7.02 19.27
CA THR A 661 9.08 -6.70 18.25
C THR A 661 8.47 -6.71 16.85
N THR A 662 7.70 -7.75 16.53
CA THR A 662 7.00 -7.88 15.24
C THR A 662 6.00 -6.75 15.05
N TRP A 663 5.25 -6.39 16.11
CA TRP A 663 4.30 -5.29 16.09
C TRP A 663 4.98 -3.96 15.76
N LEU A 664 6.08 -3.61 16.46
CA LEU A 664 6.83 -2.38 16.18
C LEU A 664 7.43 -2.35 14.76
N LEU A 665 7.93 -3.48 14.27
CA LEU A 665 8.43 -3.60 12.90
C LEU A 665 7.32 -3.40 11.86
N LEU A 666 6.14 -4.00 12.07
CA LEU A 666 4.98 -3.80 11.20
C LEU A 666 4.54 -2.34 11.16
N LEU A 667 4.59 -1.64 12.29
CA LEU A 667 4.28 -0.21 12.35
C LEU A 667 5.30 0.64 11.61
N LEU A 668 6.59 0.34 11.75
CA LEU A 668 7.66 1.03 11.02
C LEU A 668 7.55 0.80 9.51
N VAL A 669 7.34 -0.45 9.08
CA VAL A 669 7.10 -0.80 7.67
C VAL A 669 5.84 -0.11 7.16
N GLY A 670 4.77 -0.06 7.95
CA GLY A 670 3.55 0.66 7.62
C GLY A 670 3.79 2.16 7.42
N ALA A 671 4.51 2.81 8.34
CA ALA A 671 4.87 4.22 8.25
C ALA A 671 5.74 4.52 7.02
N ALA A 672 6.72 3.65 6.74
CA ALA A 672 7.60 3.76 5.57
C ALA A 672 6.84 3.54 4.26
N ALA A 673 5.95 2.54 4.19
CA ALA A 673 5.11 2.28 3.02
C ALA A 673 4.16 3.47 2.74
N ASN A 674 3.56 4.03 3.79
CA ASN A 674 2.75 5.25 3.68
C ASN A 674 3.61 6.45 3.21
N GLY A 675 4.82 6.59 3.74
CA GLY A 675 5.83 7.57 3.31
C GLY A 675 6.18 7.46 1.83
N ALA A 676 6.50 6.25 1.36
CA ALA A 676 6.80 5.97 -0.03
C ALA A 676 5.61 6.32 -0.95
N GLN A 677 4.39 5.95 -0.54
CA GLN A 677 3.18 6.34 -1.28
C GLN A 677 3.01 7.87 -1.31
N TYR A 678 3.32 8.56 -0.21
CA TYR A 678 3.29 10.01 -0.15
C TYR A 678 4.27 10.63 -1.15
N TYR A 679 5.55 10.23 -1.14
CA TYR A 679 6.57 10.73 -2.06
C TYR A 679 6.22 10.47 -3.53
N VAL A 680 5.79 9.25 -3.86
CA VAL A 680 5.62 8.84 -5.26
C VAL A 680 4.27 9.29 -5.85
N GLN A 681 3.18 9.20 -5.07
CA GLN A 681 1.83 9.44 -5.61
C GLN A 681 1.27 10.79 -5.18
N VAL A 682 1.34 11.10 -3.88
CA VAL A 682 0.65 12.28 -3.33
C VAL A 682 1.44 13.55 -3.64
N PHE A 683 2.74 13.55 -3.37
CA PHE A 683 3.62 14.68 -3.62
C PHE A 683 3.67 14.98 -5.13
N ALA A 684 3.88 13.99 -5.99
CA ALA A 684 3.90 14.19 -7.44
C ALA A 684 2.60 14.81 -7.98
N ARG A 685 1.42 14.33 -7.52
CA ARG A 685 0.12 14.89 -7.91
C ARG A 685 -0.10 16.30 -7.36
N ARG A 686 0.23 16.54 -6.09
CA ARG A 686 0.12 17.87 -5.47
C ARG A 686 1.04 18.87 -6.14
N TYR A 687 2.26 18.44 -6.46
CA TYR A 687 3.23 19.23 -7.19
C TYR A 687 2.69 19.58 -8.57
N ALA A 688 2.28 18.59 -9.37
CA ALA A 688 1.69 18.83 -10.69
C ALA A 688 0.49 19.79 -10.63
N LYS A 689 -0.43 19.59 -9.67
CA LYS A 689 -1.58 20.48 -9.46
C LYS A 689 -1.13 21.90 -9.07
N SER A 690 -0.15 22.04 -8.19
CA SER A 690 0.37 23.36 -7.80
C SER A 690 1.05 24.10 -8.95
N VAL A 691 1.69 23.36 -9.86
CA VAL A 691 2.27 23.92 -11.08
C VAL A 691 1.16 24.36 -12.03
N GLU A 692 0.12 23.54 -12.21
CA GLU A 692 -1.05 23.88 -13.02
C GLU A 692 -1.79 25.11 -12.49
N GLU A 693 -2.02 25.19 -11.17
CA GLU A 693 -2.65 26.34 -10.51
C GLU A 693 -1.82 27.62 -10.68
N LYS A 694 -0.51 27.57 -10.41
CA LYS A 694 0.37 28.73 -10.61
C LYS A 694 0.47 29.12 -12.09
N TRP A 695 0.47 28.15 -13.00
CA TRP A 695 0.45 28.40 -14.43
C TRP A 695 -0.85 29.09 -14.86
N ALA A 696 -2.00 28.60 -14.38
CA ALA A 696 -3.30 29.22 -14.62
C ALA A 696 -3.33 30.67 -14.12
N GLN A 697 -2.86 30.93 -12.90
CA GLN A 697 -2.73 32.30 -12.36
C GLN A 697 -1.80 33.18 -13.21
N THR A 698 -0.72 32.60 -13.75
CA THR A 698 0.23 33.34 -14.61
C THR A 698 -0.41 33.66 -15.96
N VAL A 699 -1.15 32.72 -16.55
CA VAL A 699 -1.91 32.94 -17.79
C VAL A 699 -3.02 33.97 -17.60
N GLU A 700 -3.72 33.94 -16.46
CA GLU A 700 -4.74 34.93 -16.13
C GLU A 700 -4.15 36.33 -15.99
N LYS A 701 -3.05 36.48 -15.25
CA LYS A 701 -2.29 37.75 -15.18
C LYS A 701 -1.81 38.20 -16.56
N ALA A 702 -1.33 37.28 -17.39
CA ALA A 702 -0.91 37.56 -18.75
C ALA A 702 -2.06 38.09 -19.62
N ALA A 703 -3.25 37.49 -19.50
CA ALA A 703 -4.45 37.92 -20.22
C ALA A 703 -4.93 39.30 -19.78
N GLN A 704 -4.89 39.59 -18.47
CA GLN A 704 -5.20 40.92 -17.92
C GLN A 704 -4.27 42.00 -18.50
N ILE A 705 -2.95 41.75 -18.47
CA ILE A 705 -1.94 42.66 -19.03
C ILE A 705 -2.14 42.86 -20.54
N ALA A 706 -2.49 41.80 -21.27
CA ALA A 706 -2.74 41.88 -22.71
C ALA A 706 -3.98 42.74 -23.02
N ALA A 707 -5.04 42.61 -22.23
CA ALA A 707 -6.26 43.41 -22.36
C ALA A 707 -6.00 44.89 -22.05
N GLU A 708 -5.22 45.20 -21.01
CA GLU A 708 -4.77 46.56 -20.69
C GLU A 708 -3.96 47.18 -21.84
N ALA A 709 -2.98 46.44 -22.38
CA ALA A 709 -2.17 46.92 -23.50
C ALA A 709 -2.98 47.12 -24.80
N ALA A 710 -3.98 46.28 -25.04
CA ALA A 710 -4.89 46.44 -26.18
C ALA A 710 -5.79 47.67 -26.02
N ALA A 711 -6.25 47.96 -24.79
CA ALA A 711 -7.00 49.17 -24.49
C ALA A 711 -6.14 50.44 -24.66
N GLU A 712 -4.89 50.43 -24.21
CA GLU A 712 -3.92 51.53 -24.42
C GLU A 712 -3.66 51.80 -25.93
N SER A 713 -3.61 50.76 -26.75
CA SER A 713 -3.42 50.88 -28.21
C SER A 713 -4.61 51.52 -28.92
N GLN A 714 -5.85 51.23 -28.51
CA GLN A 714 -7.04 51.82 -29.13
C GLN A 714 -7.19 53.32 -28.86
N VAL A 715 -6.65 53.80 -27.75
CA VAL A 715 -6.62 55.23 -27.41
C VAL A 715 -5.63 56.00 -28.28
N HIS A 716 -4.52 55.37 -28.70
CA HIS A 716 -3.52 56.02 -29.55
C HIS A 716 -3.88 56.08 -31.05
N ASP A 717 -4.65 55.12 -31.57
CA ASP A 717 -5.13 55.14 -32.97
C ASP A 717 -6.36 56.05 -33.19
N ALA A 718 -6.95 56.59 -32.12
CA ALA A 718 -8.09 57.50 -32.19
C ALA A 718 -7.73 58.99 -32.40
N HIS A 719 -6.45 59.33 -32.59
CA HIS A 719 -6.05 60.67 -33.03
C HIS A 719 -5.94 60.69 -34.57
N PRO A 720 -6.89 61.31 -35.29
CA PRO A 720 -6.84 61.36 -36.74
C PRO A 720 -5.65 62.23 -37.18
N ARG A 721 -4.93 61.75 -38.21
CA ARG A 721 -4.14 62.61 -39.10
C ARG A 721 -5.10 63.63 -39.73
N ALA A 722 -5.26 64.76 -39.07
CA ALA A 722 -5.61 66.00 -39.71
C ALA A 722 -4.31 66.78 -39.92
N GLU A 723 -4.24 67.44 -41.07
CA GLU A 723 -3.24 68.40 -41.54
C GLU A 723 -2.05 67.88 -42.36
N VAL A 724 -1.69 68.74 -43.32
CA VAL A 724 -0.79 68.61 -44.48
C VAL A 724 -1.50 68.05 -45.73
N THR A 725 -1.90 68.81 -46.77
CA THR A 725 -1.57 70.18 -47.23
C THR A 725 -2.53 70.58 -48.36
N ALA A 726 -3.06 71.80 -48.32
CA ALA A 726 -3.43 72.56 -49.52
C ALA A 726 -3.14 74.05 -49.27
N ALA A 727 -1.99 74.54 -49.75
CA ALA A 727 -1.73 75.93 -50.13
C ALA A 727 -0.34 76.04 -50.79
N SER A 728 -0.30 76.77 -51.92
CA SER A 728 0.78 77.12 -52.87
C SER A 728 1.34 76.01 -53.77
#